data_AF-A0A1Y5I9U1-F1
#
_entry.id   AF-A0A1Y5I9U1-F1
#
_cell.length_a   1.000
_cell.length_b   1.000
_cell.length_c   1.000
_cell.angle_alpha   90.00
_cell.angle_beta   90.00
_cell.angle_gamma   90.00
#
_symmetry.space_group_name_H-M   'P 1'
#
loop_
_entity.id
_entity.type
_entity.pdbx_description
1 polymer ?
#
loop_
_entity_poly.entity_id
_entity_poly.type
_entity_poly.pdbx_seq_one_letter_code
_entity_poly.pdbx_strand_id
1 'polypeptide(L)'
;MRTLPILVFMYEGIVSSGERRCFEYDYAPVMERVYGSTPRYMNISEDGRNDLDNLLERGLLTALKVTSETYDHSTLLKISEKGADFLQRCVASGALSPLDRRGIELLCGYPNLLDVRFDQETKSFYLHDPSPHSKTPALRSTITDVEDVPYVSSPYIPRSYLSNEAFAPNPEKGYRKARRVLKLEGMSLAEQQERAIRDARLDEQILLNDVRLLFTEYVPMGSNEMVAFCSALGTSERLSGGLFCGETRSRAHFDMVVGVDAAKLTKIKVLDADDVRYANVEADLLATAMSTDKDKAHQIENFGINFRENGIVTYGLVVNGIANRIRDNISVDLLARVLSDAHEDTSLVVENLFSNRQRAMLNTIFKGAPSTRDKFVCIMAERANPKLKAAAYMDGEALENELKQVIGATYFAHDLNEQEVVIFGTRGVLIFGPRTERHHKLLSLYSDLQARSVFIKSVYASCFAASDELKKTRKLIDNYLDDPMNVIRIRSRISNHMNKLTLLDAVQKFLVESVEAVEEISRERLSDLSDDASQTLFDVLTLSDSQRRLLRRAVDLEKIIAACWNDLESLQEMTHVIGSRRKLRVNEAIEGTTRNLEDAFRAQARNSTTLELTQVILSGTLAFDILDRFSGQYLSYVDIRWAVESIQPYAVNVPMIWFALNMCAWTVVGGSILWLMRHLAFKHCSVETSKITLNKPIHLSRWRRFIASRDVESTTSTQSGKQRVVKYGWTEPRDKKWRGLSPKFEVAVDERYGFILHAFVVVNKRLCETSANDAWRRLWFDVFLAREIFDARREKFDVITGDRMSPAADEENDDDIVHRRHVDARVTLGDDGVDVRDAARRLAGRATCDLERWRRAVRYCVNAVDGRDVVGGTRVDVVEALRAFGVDGFAAAAAIALGLAARGSFDASASERAVAWAMTMVCVLMFCPLVETVWMERDEVMVRRATAAATAAATEDGAMETRFEFSADAVVTATRARVGVDPGRVRCFTLGRALDAGEERRLNLFEPRWLALMDGIAEANGGSLVGAELGCLHARYRHYVPSDVIDAVGEEGEARRDVDLNRRTAVVRVDRTMRRARVVRVREGARPVTKARKLEVWIEGGELYDVRDVTAHPAGYLLAETGEDPISGETIDADDGPPVEHVDCVIVTGLAHANGVLARLSET
;
A
#
# COMPACT_ATOMS: atom_id res chain seq x y z
N MET A 1 -22.03 35.18 -10.54
CA MET A 1 -21.90 34.25 -9.40
C MET A 1 -22.13 32.82 -9.88
N ARG A 2 -21.67 31.80 -9.14
CA ARG A 2 -22.07 30.40 -9.38
C ARG A 2 -23.51 30.20 -8.90
N THR A 3 -24.26 29.26 -9.51
CA THR A 3 -25.64 28.97 -9.12
C THR A 3 -25.77 28.51 -7.66
N LEU A 4 -24.90 27.61 -7.20
CA LEU A 4 -25.03 27.03 -5.85
C LEU A 4 -24.95 28.07 -4.71
N PRO A 5 -23.98 29.03 -4.70
CA PRO A 5 -24.01 30.16 -3.78
C PRO A 5 -25.30 30.98 -3.80
N ILE A 6 -25.94 31.15 -4.97
CA ILE A 6 -27.21 31.89 -5.08
C ILE A 6 -28.32 31.14 -4.36
N LEU A 7 -28.37 29.81 -4.48
CA LEU A 7 -29.34 28.97 -3.76
C LEU A 7 -29.16 29.05 -2.25
N VAL A 8 -27.90 29.14 -1.77
CA VAL A 8 -27.61 29.36 -0.34
C VAL A 8 -28.18 30.70 0.13
N PHE A 9 -27.99 31.78 -0.64
CA PHE A 9 -28.57 33.08 -0.30
C PHE A 9 -30.10 33.08 -0.33
N MET A 10 -30.70 32.37 -1.28
CA MET A 10 -32.16 32.22 -1.36
C MET A 10 -32.70 31.53 -0.11
N TYR A 11 -32.11 30.40 0.30
CA TYR A 11 -32.51 29.68 1.51
C TYR A 11 -32.41 30.54 2.77
N GLU A 12 -31.29 31.23 2.97
CA GLU A 12 -31.11 32.12 4.14
C GLU A 12 -32.11 33.29 4.13
N GLY A 13 -32.53 33.74 2.94
CA GLY A 13 -33.58 34.76 2.78
C GLY A 13 -35.00 34.26 3.01
N ILE A 14 -35.23 32.96 2.89
CA ILE A 14 -36.49 32.31 3.26
C ILE A 14 -36.57 32.11 4.78
N VAL A 15 -35.51 31.57 5.39
CA VAL A 15 -35.47 31.22 6.83
C VAL A 15 -35.38 32.44 7.75
N SER A 16 -34.85 33.57 7.27
CA SER A 16 -34.75 34.78 8.08
C SER A 16 -36.12 35.27 8.60
N SER A 17 -36.24 35.46 9.92
CA SER A 17 -37.51 35.80 10.57
C SER A 17 -37.75 37.31 10.70
N GLY A 18 -39.03 37.72 10.72
CA GLY A 18 -39.46 39.12 10.92
C GLY A 18 -39.23 40.02 9.69
N GLU A 19 -38.78 41.27 9.91
CA GLU A 19 -38.50 42.26 8.84
C GLU A 19 -37.32 41.88 7.92
N ARG A 20 -36.65 40.75 8.16
CA ARG A 20 -35.52 40.25 7.36
C ARG A 20 -35.92 39.28 6.25
N ARG A 21 -37.14 38.72 6.29
CA ARG A 21 -37.63 37.78 5.26
C ARG A 21 -37.67 38.48 3.91
N CYS A 22 -36.87 37.98 2.97
CA CYS A 22 -36.76 38.57 1.63
C CYS A 22 -37.59 37.82 0.58
N PHE A 23 -37.82 36.52 0.80
CA PHE A 23 -38.47 35.65 -0.17
C PHE A 23 -39.67 34.91 0.46
N GLU A 24 -40.72 34.78 -0.34
CA GLU A 24 -41.93 34.01 -0.04
C GLU A 24 -41.95 32.71 -0.86
N TYR A 25 -40.82 32.00 -0.89
CA TYR A 25 -40.72 30.68 -1.56
C TYR A 25 -40.73 29.56 -0.52
N ASP A 26 -41.23 28.38 -0.93
CA ASP A 26 -41.07 27.12 -0.19
C ASP A 26 -39.71 26.48 -0.51
N TYR A 27 -39.22 25.61 0.38
CA TYR A 27 -38.06 24.77 0.15
C TYR A 27 -38.29 23.31 0.59
N ALA A 28 -37.63 22.41 -0.14
CA ALA A 28 -37.57 21.00 0.20
C ALA A 28 -36.13 20.48 0.14
N PRO A 29 -35.82 19.40 0.89
CA PRO A 29 -34.51 18.78 0.80
C PRO A 29 -34.32 18.08 -0.54
N VAL A 30 -33.33 18.55 -1.30
CA VAL A 30 -32.97 18.02 -2.61
C VAL A 30 -31.50 17.65 -2.60
N MET A 31 -31.17 16.45 -3.09
CA MET A 31 -29.78 16.01 -3.20
C MET A 31 -29.08 16.75 -4.34
N GLU A 32 -28.13 17.64 -4.05
CA GLU A 32 -27.39 18.39 -5.07
C GLU A 32 -25.87 18.20 -4.90
N ARG A 33 -25.13 18.26 -6.01
CA ARG A 33 -23.67 18.04 -6.00
C ARG A 33 -22.94 19.30 -5.60
N VAL A 34 -22.25 19.26 -4.45
CA VAL A 34 -21.38 20.35 -4.00
C VAL A 34 -20.06 20.31 -4.76
N TYR A 35 -19.59 21.46 -5.25
CA TYR A 35 -18.36 21.55 -6.03
C TYR A 35 -17.15 21.02 -5.26
N GLY A 36 -16.46 20.03 -5.82
CA GLY A 36 -15.27 19.44 -5.20
C GLY A 36 -15.56 18.57 -3.96
N SER A 37 -16.82 18.29 -3.66
CA SER A 37 -17.24 17.42 -2.56
C SER A 37 -18.29 16.41 -3.03
N THR A 38 -18.82 15.61 -2.12
CA THR A 38 -19.80 14.57 -2.41
C THR A 38 -21.20 15.18 -2.55
N PRO A 39 -22.14 14.49 -3.22
CA PRO A 39 -23.55 14.90 -3.23
C PRO A 39 -24.06 15.01 -1.79
N ARG A 40 -24.91 16.02 -1.53
CA ARG A 40 -25.52 16.24 -0.22
C ARG A 40 -26.95 16.70 -0.39
N TYR A 41 -27.81 16.31 0.55
CA TYR A 41 -29.10 16.95 0.69
C TYR A 41 -28.92 18.40 1.15
N MET A 42 -29.59 19.28 0.42
CA MET A 42 -29.65 20.71 0.70
C MET A 42 -31.10 21.15 0.58
N ASN A 43 -31.53 22.00 1.49
CA ASN A 43 -32.84 22.63 1.44
C ASN A 43 -32.86 23.66 0.29
N ILE A 44 -33.42 23.28 -0.85
CA ILE A 44 -33.43 24.09 -2.08
C ILE A 44 -34.87 24.46 -2.40
N SER A 45 -35.07 25.72 -2.78
CA SER A 45 -36.34 26.19 -3.33
C SER A 45 -36.36 25.98 -4.84
N GLU A 46 -37.26 25.11 -5.32
CA GLU A 46 -37.48 24.91 -6.76
C GLU A 46 -38.22 26.10 -7.39
N ASP A 47 -39.05 26.82 -6.63
CA ASP A 47 -39.66 28.07 -7.10
C ASP A 47 -38.61 29.15 -7.38
N GLY A 48 -37.69 29.35 -6.44
CA GLY A 48 -36.56 30.27 -6.63
C GLY A 48 -35.66 29.86 -7.80
N ARG A 49 -35.50 28.55 -8.05
CA ARG A 49 -34.76 28.03 -9.20
C ARG A 49 -35.51 28.28 -10.51
N ASN A 50 -36.82 28.05 -10.54
CA ASN A 50 -37.67 28.32 -11.69
C ASN A 50 -37.67 29.80 -12.06
N ASP A 51 -37.70 30.69 -11.07
CA ASP A 51 -37.59 32.13 -11.28
C ASP A 51 -36.23 32.54 -11.88
N LEU A 52 -35.13 31.89 -11.48
CA LEU A 52 -33.82 32.11 -12.13
C LEU A 52 -33.83 31.67 -13.59
N ASP A 53 -34.48 30.55 -13.90
CA ASP A 53 -34.61 30.05 -15.26
C ASP A 53 -35.52 30.97 -16.10
N ASN A 54 -36.63 31.46 -15.54
CA ASN A 54 -37.49 32.49 -16.16
C ASN A 54 -36.71 33.78 -16.48
N LEU A 55 -35.82 34.23 -15.58
CA LEU A 55 -34.95 35.39 -15.81
C LEU A 55 -33.91 35.15 -16.91
N LEU A 56 -33.43 33.91 -17.05
CA LEU A 56 -32.56 33.49 -18.15
C LEU A 56 -33.29 33.48 -19.48
N GLU A 57 -34.50 32.90 -19.53
CA GLU A 57 -35.33 32.83 -20.73
C GLU A 57 -35.72 34.22 -21.24
N ARG A 58 -36.04 35.15 -20.33
CA ARG A 58 -36.32 36.56 -20.65
C ARG A 58 -35.07 37.35 -21.06
N GLY A 59 -33.88 36.74 -20.99
CA GLY A 59 -32.60 37.36 -21.36
C GLY A 59 -32.13 38.46 -20.40
N LEU A 60 -32.66 38.48 -19.17
CA LEU A 60 -32.23 39.41 -18.11
C LEU A 60 -30.96 38.91 -17.42
N LEU A 61 -30.76 37.59 -17.42
CA LEU A 61 -29.53 36.93 -17.00
C LEU A 61 -28.82 36.30 -18.20
N THR A 62 -27.51 36.12 -18.07
CA THR A 62 -26.66 35.35 -18.98
C THR A 62 -26.01 34.22 -18.21
N ALA A 63 -26.06 33.01 -18.77
CA ALA A 63 -25.47 31.81 -18.19
C ALA A 63 -24.19 31.41 -18.94
N LEU A 64 -23.11 31.17 -18.20
CA LEU A 64 -21.86 30.62 -18.70
C LEU A 64 -21.62 29.28 -18.01
N LYS A 65 -21.55 28.19 -18.77
CA LYS A 65 -21.23 26.86 -18.23
C LYS A 65 -19.72 26.72 -18.06
N VAL A 66 -19.26 26.40 -16.85
CA VAL A 66 -17.85 26.22 -16.50
C VAL A 66 -17.66 24.88 -15.81
N THR A 67 -16.58 24.18 -16.16
CA THR A 67 -16.17 22.93 -15.52
C THR A 67 -15.17 23.20 -14.40
N SER A 68 -15.40 22.58 -13.24
CA SER A 68 -14.44 22.58 -12.12
C SER A 68 -13.27 21.62 -12.36
N GLU A 69 -12.24 21.67 -11.49
CA GLU A 69 -11.12 20.71 -11.49
C GLU A 69 -11.57 19.26 -11.26
N THR A 70 -12.69 19.07 -10.54
CA THR A 70 -13.30 17.75 -10.32
C THR A 70 -14.26 17.33 -11.44
N TYR A 71 -14.28 18.06 -12.56
CA TYR A 71 -15.18 17.89 -13.71
C TYR A 71 -16.67 18.04 -13.40
N ASP A 72 -17.00 18.64 -12.25
CA ASP A 72 -18.37 19.04 -11.99
C ASP A 72 -18.69 20.29 -12.82
N HIS A 73 -19.77 20.21 -13.59
CA HIS A 73 -20.26 21.35 -14.37
C HIS A 73 -20.98 22.32 -13.44
N SER A 74 -20.64 23.59 -13.56
CA SER A 74 -21.24 24.70 -12.83
C SER A 74 -21.80 25.70 -13.84
N THR A 75 -22.91 26.33 -13.49
CA THR A 75 -23.42 27.47 -14.24
C THR A 75 -23.05 28.75 -13.51
N LEU A 76 -22.40 29.66 -14.22
CA LEU A 76 -22.14 31.02 -13.78
C LEU A 76 -23.23 31.93 -14.33
N LEU A 77 -23.94 32.61 -13.44
CA LEU A 77 -24.96 33.58 -13.78
C LEU A 77 -24.36 35.00 -13.70
N LYS A 78 -24.60 35.80 -14.73
CA LYS A 78 -24.24 37.22 -14.80
C LYS A 78 -25.44 38.02 -15.30
N ILE A 79 -25.71 39.17 -14.68
CA ILE A 79 -26.74 40.10 -15.14
C ILE A 79 -26.41 40.60 -16.56
N SER A 80 -27.38 40.54 -17.46
CA SER A 80 -27.23 41.03 -18.84
C SER A 80 -27.37 42.56 -18.89
N GLU A 81 -26.95 43.19 -19.99
CA GLU A 81 -27.17 44.64 -20.19
C GLU A 81 -28.66 44.99 -20.15
N LYS A 82 -29.51 44.14 -20.77
CA LYS A 82 -30.98 44.28 -20.70
C LYS A 82 -31.51 44.16 -19.26
N GLY A 83 -30.94 43.24 -18.47
CA GLY A 83 -31.28 43.08 -17.06
C GLY A 83 -30.90 44.28 -16.21
N ALA A 84 -29.73 44.87 -16.47
CA ALA A 84 -29.28 46.07 -15.78
C ALA A 84 -30.17 47.29 -16.11
N ASP A 85 -30.54 47.47 -17.38
CA ASP A 85 -31.46 48.53 -17.81
C ASP A 85 -32.86 48.34 -17.20
N PHE A 86 -33.35 47.10 -17.12
CA PHE A 86 -34.62 46.77 -16.48
C PHE A 86 -34.60 47.12 -14.99
N LEU A 87 -33.54 46.75 -14.26
CA LEU A 87 -33.36 47.11 -12.86
C LEU A 87 -33.35 48.62 -12.65
N GLN A 88 -32.64 49.38 -13.50
CA GLN A 88 -32.63 50.84 -13.43
C GLN A 88 -34.03 51.44 -13.63
N ARG A 89 -34.83 50.89 -14.56
CA ARG A 89 -36.22 51.31 -14.77
C ARG A 89 -37.11 50.99 -13.58
N CYS A 90 -36.97 49.80 -12.97
CA CYS A 90 -37.75 49.40 -11.79
C CYS A 90 -37.43 50.27 -10.57
N VAL A 91 -36.17 50.66 -10.40
CA VAL A 91 -35.77 51.63 -9.36
C VAL A 91 -36.35 53.01 -9.67
N ALA A 92 -36.31 53.46 -10.93
CA ALA A 92 -36.85 54.76 -11.33
C ALA A 92 -38.39 54.84 -11.24
N SER A 93 -39.09 53.73 -11.46
CA SER A 93 -40.55 53.65 -11.36
C SER A 93 -41.08 53.45 -9.94
N GLY A 94 -40.19 53.24 -8.96
CA GLY A 94 -40.57 52.91 -7.58
C GLY A 94 -41.23 51.53 -7.44
N ALA A 95 -41.10 50.66 -8.45
CA ALA A 95 -41.65 49.30 -8.41
C ALA A 95 -40.87 48.38 -7.47
N LEU A 96 -39.59 48.69 -7.20
CA LEU A 96 -38.82 48.12 -6.10
C LEU A 96 -39.12 48.91 -4.83
N SER A 97 -39.75 48.27 -3.85
CA SER A 97 -40.07 48.90 -2.57
C SER A 97 -38.78 49.27 -1.82
N PRO A 98 -38.76 50.37 -1.05
CA PRO A 98 -37.70 50.63 -0.08
C PRO A 98 -37.52 49.47 0.92
N LEU A 99 -38.58 48.67 1.16
CA LEU A 99 -38.53 47.45 1.97
C LEU A 99 -37.76 46.33 1.27
N ASP A 100 -37.91 46.13 -0.04
CA ASP A 100 -37.19 45.07 -0.79
C ASP A 100 -35.69 45.37 -0.82
N ARG A 101 -35.33 46.64 -1.03
CA ARG A 101 -33.95 47.10 -0.97
C ARG A 101 -33.36 46.95 0.43
N ARG A 102 -34.13 47.29 1.46
CA ARG A 102 -33.74 47.15 2.87
C ARG A 102 -33.66 45.69 3.30
N GLY A 103 -34.51 44.81 2.75
CA GLY A 103 -34.46 43.36 2.92
C GLY A 103 -33.18 42.77 2.36
N ILE A 104 -32.81 43.12 1.12
CA ILE A 104 -31.52 42.72 0.52
C ILE A 104 -30.32 43.25 1.34
N GLU A 105 -30.39 44.50 1.81
CA GLU A 105 -29.37 45.11 2.68
C GLU A 105 -29.32 44.44 4.08
N LEU A 106 -30.45 43.99 4.62
CA LEU A 106 -30.57 43.26 5.90
C LEU A 106 -30.11 41.81 5.79
N LEU A 107 -30.39 41.14 4.67
CA LEU A 107 -29.87 39.83 4.33
C LEU A 107 -28.35 39.87 4.23
N CYS A 108 -27.85 40.95 3.63
CA CYS A 108 -26.42 41.21 3.58
C CYS A 108 -25.86 41.47 4.97
N GLY A 109 -26.60 42.04 5.95
CA GLY A 109 -26.25 42.18 7.38
C GLY A 109 -24.90 42.83 7.71
N TYR A 110 -24.15 43.14 6.67
CA TYR A 110 -22.75 43.43 6.56
C TYR A 110 -22.63 44.47 5.44
N PRO A 111 -21.70 45.42 5.56
CA PRO A 111 -21.56 46.51 4.61
C PRO A 111 -21.11 46.05 3.20
N ASN A 112 -20.72 44.78 3.04
CA ASN A 112 -20.19 44.20 1.81
C ASN A 112 -21.00 42.97 1.36
N LEU A 113 -20.91 42.66 0.07
CA LEU A 113 -21.44 41.44 -0.52
C LEU A 113 -20.76 40.21 0.09
N LEU A 114 -21.55 39.31 0.69
CA LEU A 114 -21.03 38.08 1.29
C LEU A 114 -20.53 37.08 0.24
N ASP A 115 -19.50 36.32 0.60
CA ASP A 115 -18.93 35.21 -0.17
C ASP A 115 -19.32 33.88 0.48
N VAL A 116 -19.93 32.97 -0.28
CA VAL A 116 -20.32 31.64 0.19
C VAL A 116 -19.17 30.67 -0.03
N ARG A 117 -18.67 30.06 1.05
CA ARG A 117 -17.64 29.02 0.97
C ARG A 117 -18.14 27.74 1.60
N PHE A 118 -17.83 26.62 0.94
CA PHE A 118 -18.09 25.31 1.49
C PHE A 118 -16.85 24.82 2.24
N ASP A 119 -17.03 24.43 3.50
CA ASP A 119 -15.99 23.77 4.27
C ASP A 119 -16.16 22.24 4.19
N GLN A 120 -15.09 21.55 3.82
CA GLN A 120 -15.11 20.09 3.65
C GLN A 120 -15.09 19.33 4.97
N GLU A 121 -14.49 19.91 6.02
CA GLU A 121 -14.37 19.26 7.33
C GLU A 121 -15.71 19.27 8.07
N THR A 122 -16.29 20.47 8.22
CA THR A 122 -17.60 20.62 8.89
C THR A 122 -18.79 20.35 7.96
N LYS A 123 -18.54 20.05 6.68
CA LYS A 123 -19.56 19.70 5.67
C LYS A 123 -20.68 20.74 5.53
N SER A 124 -20.40 22.00 5.86
CA SER A 124 -21.38 23.08 5.96
C SER A 124 -20.95 24.27 5.10
N PHE A 125 -21.91 25.12 4.72
CA PHE A 125 -21.63 26.39 4.05
C PHE A 125 -21.40 27.50 5.07
N TYR A 126 -20.45 28.37 4.78
CA TYR A 126 -20.15 29.56 5.57
C TYR A 126 -20.25 30.81 4.70
N LEU A 127 -20.89 31.82 5.25
CA LEU A 127 -21.01 33.15 4.68
C LEU A 127 -19.89 34.02 5.26
N HIS A 128 -18.98 34.47 4.39
CA HIS A 128 -17.83 35.28 4.75
C HIS A 128 -17.96 36.70 4.20
N ASP A 129 -17.57 37.70 4.98
CA ASP A 129 -17.29 39.03 4.43
C ASP A 129 -15.93 38.98 3.70
N PRO A 130 -15.85 39.31 2.39
CA PRO A 130 -14.61 39.26 1.63
C PRO A 130 -13.58 40.33 2.05
N SER A 131 -13.93 41.29 2.91
CA SER A 131 -12.99 42.31 3.38
C SER A 131 -11.87 41.71 4.26
N PRO A 132 -10.58 41.89 3.91
CA PRO A 132 -9.44 41.31 4.64
C PRO A 132 -9.26 41.83 6.08
N HIS A 133 -10.02 42.86 6.49
CA HIS A 133 -9.98 43.45 7.83
C HIS A 133 -11.23 43.16 8.67
N SER A 134 -12.19 42.40 8.11
CA SER A 134 -13.41 42.07 8.83
C SER A 134 -13.14 41.05 9.94
N LYS A 135 -13.46 41.43 11.19
CA LYS A 135 -13.40 40.54 12.37
C LYS A 135 -14.71 39.80 12.60
N THR A 136 -15.68 39.92 11.69
CA THR A 136 -16.99 39.33 11.89
C THR A 136 -16.90 37.81 11.69
N PRO A 137 -17.46 37.01 12.61
CA PRO A 137 -17.42 35.57 12.50
C PRO A 137 -18.14 35.12 11.22
N ALA A 138 -17.60 34.09 10.57
CA ALA A 138 -18.26 33.47 9.43
C ALA A 138 -19.58 32.86 9.89
N LEU A 139 -20.69 33.24 9.25
CA LEU A 139 -22.00 32.71 9.61
C LEU A 139 -22.17 31.33 8.96
N ARG A 140 -22.39 30.28 9.76
CA ARG A 140 -22.73 28.95 9.24
C ARG A 140 -24.16 28.99 8.71
N SER A 141 -24.32 28.68 7.43
CA SER A 141 -25.64 28.49 6.81
C SER A 141 -26.23 27.15 7.24
N THR A 142 -27.54 27.11 7.44
CA THR A 142 -28.25 25.91 7.84
C THR A 142 -28.87 25.14 6.66
N ILE A 143 -28.53 25.49 5.43
CA ILE A 143 -29.07 24.86 4.21
C ILE A 143 -28.83 23.34 4.14
N THR A 144 -27.74 22.86 4.74
CA THR A 144 -27.39 21.43 4.79
C THR A 144 -28.05 20.68 5.94
N ASP A 145 -28.68 21.38 6.88
CA ASP A 145 -29.33 20.78 8.03
C ASP A 145 -30.78 20.47 7.63
N VAL A 146 -31.02 19.24 7.17
CA VAL A 146 -32.36 18.74 6.83
C VAL A 146 -33.17 18.55 8.11
N GLU A 147 -34.45 18.89 8.07
CA GLU A 147 -35.36 18.79 9.21
C GLU A 147 -36.01 17.41 9.27
N ASP A 148 -35.98 16.80 10.46
CA ASP A 148 -36.57 15.48 10.70
C ASP A 148 -38.08 15.60 10.94
N VAL A 149 -38.87 14.77 10.27
CA VAL A 149 -40.33 14.70 10.42
C VAL A 149 -40.71 13.37 11.07
N PRO A 150 -41.67 13.33 12.01
CA PRO A 150 -42.14 12.07 12.56
C PRO A 150 -42.93 11.28 11.51
N TYR A 151 -42.56 10.03 11.26
CA TYR A 151 -43.25 9.17 10.30
C TYR A 151 -43.22 7.71 10.73
N VAL A 152 -44.16 6.93 10.16
CA VAL A 152 -44.26 5.48 10.40
C VAL A 152 -44.34 4.76 9.06
N SER A 153 -43.36 3.90 8.79
CA SER A 153 -43.32 3.08 7.59
C SER A 153 -43.60 1.60 7.87
N SER A 154 -44.04 0.89 6.82
CA SER A 154 -44.15 -0.57 6.76
C SER A 154 -43.22 -1.10 5.68
N PRO A 155 -42.67 -2.30 5.84
CA PRO A 155 -41.82 -2.90 4.81
C PRO A 155 -42.64 -3.23 3.55
N TYR A 156 -42.05 -3.00 2.38
CA TYR A 156 -42.67 -3.32 1.08
C TYR A 156 -41.68 -4.07 0.19
N ILE A 157 -42.12 -5.16 -0.43
CA ILE A 157 -41.36 -5.88 -1.47
C ILE A 157 -42.34 -6.17 -2.62
N PRO A 158 -42.03 -5.78 -3.87
CA PRO A 158 -42.83 -6.13 -5.03
C PRO A 158 -43.04 -7.64 -5.15
N ARG A 159 -44.25 -8.06 -5.51
CA ARG A 159 -44.59 -9.49 -5.66
C ARG A 159 -43.69 -10.20 -6.68
N SER A 160 -43.19 -9.46 -7.67
CA SER A 160 -42.24 -9.96 -8.68
C SER A 160 -40.88 -10.38 -8.12
N TYR A 161 -40.54 -9.96 -6.90
CA TYR A 161 -39.27 -10.30 -6.24
C TYR A 161 -39.38 -11.46 -5.24
N LEU A 162 -40.61 -11.92 -4.96
CA LEU A 162 -40.89 -12.98 -4.01
C LEU A 162 -41.11 -14.30 -4.75
N SER A 163 -40.62 -15.41 -4.20
CA SER A 163 -40.94 -16.75 -4.70
C SER A 163 -42.40 -17.13 -4.44
N ASN A 164 -42.98 -16.64 -3.34
CA ASN A 164 -44.35 -16.91 -2.91
C ASN A 164 -44.97 -15.68 -2.23
N GLU A 165 -46.25 -15.41 -2.49
CA GLU A 165 -47.00 -14.31 -1.87
C GLU A 165 -47.09 -14.43 -0.35
N ALA A 166 -46.96 -15.63 0.21
CA ALA A 166 -46.95 -15.84 1.66
C ALA A 166 -45.79 -15.13 2.38
N PHE A 167 -44.70 -14.83 1.68
CA PHE A 167 -43.55 -14.10 2.22
C PHE A 167 -43.72 -12.57 2.15
N ALA A 168 -44.81 -12.08 1.55
CA ALA A 168 -45.06 -10.66 1.46
C ALA A 168 -45.21 -10.04 2.87
N PRO A 169 -44.50 -8.95 3.17
CA PRO A 169 -44.66 -8.27 4.45
C PRO A 169 -46.08 -7.73 4.61
N ASN A 170 -46.62 -7.76 5.83
CA ASN A 170 -47.99 -7.28 6.09
C ASN A 170 -48.01 -5.78 6.48
N PRO A 171 -48.49 -4.88 5.59
CA PRO A 171 -48.49 -3.44 5.85
C PRO A 171 -49.51 -2.99 6.91
N GLU A 172 -50.56 -3.79 7.20
CA GLU A 172 -51.61 -3.39 8.15
C GLU A 172 -51.12 -3.24 9.59
N LYS A 173 -50.04 -3.94 9.94
CA LYS A 173 -49.43 -3.80 11.27
C LYS A 173 -48.88 -2.39 11.48
N GLY A 174 -48.19 -1.84 10.48
CA GLY A 174 -47.68 -0.47 10.53
C GLY A 174 -48.79 0.56 10.54
N TYR A 175 -49.86 0.36 9.77
CA TYR A 175 -51.04 1.23 9.82
C TYR A 175 -51.67 1.32 11.22
N ARG A 176 -51.84 0.18 11.90
CA ARG A 176 -52.33 0.14 13.29
C ARG A 176 -51.36 0.79 14.29
N LYS A 177 -50.05 0.75 14.02
CA LYS A 177 -49.01 1.41 14.83
C LYS A 177 -49.04 2.92 14.61
N ALA A 178 -49.08 3.39 13.36
CA ALA A 178 -49.21 4.79 12.96
C ALA A 178 -50.44 5.44 13.62
N ARG A 179 -51.60 4.78 13.56
CA ARG A 179 -52.82 5.28 14.18
C ARG A 179 -52.74 5.40 15.71
N ARG A 180 -51.90 4.61 16.38
CA ARG A 180 -51.66 4.75 17.83
C ARG A 180 -50.68 5.89 18.11
N VAL A 181 -49.52 5.84 17.47
CA VAL A 181 -48.39 6.72 17.77
C VAL A 181 -48.68 8.16 17.34
N LEU A 182 -49.08 8.36 16.08
CA LEU A 182 -49.27 9.69 15.51
C LEU A 182 -50.56 10.39 15.98
N LYS A 183 -51.61 9.65 16.36
CA LYS A 183 -52.84 10.26 16.92
C LYS A 183 -52.74 10.63 18.40
N LEU A 184 -51.87 9.98 19.18
CA LEU A 184 -51.75 10.19 20.62
C LEU A 184 -51.07 11.53 20.97
N GLU A 185 -50.34 12.15 20.03
CA GLU A 185 -49.61 13.39 20.30
C GLU A 185 -50.48 14.65 20.38
N GLY A 186 -51.77 14.59 20.02
CA GLY A 186 -52.78 15.62 20.37
C GLY A 186 -52.52 17.07 19.93
N MET A 187 -51.42 17.35 19.22
CA MET A 187 -51.06 18.67 18.72
C MET A 187 -51.74 18.96 17.38
N SER A 188 -52.08 20.23 17.15
CA SER A 188 -52.60 20.69 15.86
C SER A 188 -51.51 20.65 14.78
N LEU A 189 -51.91 20.51 13.50
CA LEU A 189 -50.99 20.50 12.34
C LEU A 189 -50.02 21.70 12.38
N ALA A 190 -50.55 22.88 12.70
CA ALA A 190 -49.80 24.13 12.77
C ALA A 190 -48.74 24.15 13.88
N GLU A 191 -49.05 23.61 15.07
CA GLU A 191 -48.11 23.57 16.21
C GLU A 191 -47.00 22.53 16.02
N GLN A 192 -47.26 21.44 15.29
CA GLN A 192 -46.23 20.46 14.91
C GLN A 192 -45.34 20.99 13.77
N GLN A 193 -45.93 21.68 12.79
CA GLN A 193 -45.19 22.30 11.68
C GLN A 193 -44.31 23.47 12.15
N GLU A 194 -44.81 24.39 12.98
CA GLU A 194 -44.01 25.51 13.54
C GLU A 194 -42.82 25.05 14.40
N ARG A 195 -42.90 23.84 15.01
CA ARG A 195 -41.83 23.30 15.85
C ARG A 195 -40.80 22.49 15.08
N ALA A 196 -41.19 21.81 14.01
CA ALA A 196 -40.33 20.87 13.29
C ALA A 196 -39.71 21.47 12.02
N ILE A 197 -40.43 22.35 11.32
CA ILE A 197 -40.03 22.92 10.03
C ILE A 197 -39.73 24.41 10.22
N ARG A 198 -38.57 24.88 9.76
CA ARG A 198 -38.16 26.29 9.89
C ARG A 198 -38.86 27.20 8.87
N ASP A 199 -39.53 26.61 7.89
CA ASP A 199 -40.40 27.35 6.99
C ASP A 199 -41.67 27.79 7.71
N ALA A 200 -41.98 29.08 7.60
CA ALA A 200 -43.18 29.69 8.14
C ALA A 200 -44.43 29.47 7.27
N ARG A 201 -44.29 28.99 6.01
CA ARG A 201 -45.43 28.78 5.10
C ARG A 201 -45.14 27.70 4.03
N LEU A 202 -45.55 26.47 4.31
CA LEU A 202 -45.59 25.37 3.32
C LEU A 202 -46.80 25.54 2.39
N ASP A 203 -46.59 25.47 1.07
CA ASP A 203 -47.66 25.59 0.06
C ASP A 203 -47.88 24.26 -0.68
N GLU A 204 -48.81 23.45 -0.17
CA GLU A 204 -49.06 22.09 -0.66
C GLU A 204 -50.01 22.09 -1.86
N GLN A 205 -49.52 21.71 -3.06
CA GLN A 205 -50.36 21.64 -4.27
C GLN A 205 -50.84 20.22 -4.58
N ILE A 206 -50.05 19.19 -4.24
CA ILE A 206 -50.29 17.79 -4.59
C ILE A 206 -50.35 16.93 -3.34
N LEU A 207 -51.49 16.25 -3.17
CA LEU A 207 -51.72 15.30 -2.09
C LEU A 207 -51.87 13.89 -2.64
N LEU A 208 -51.15 12.93 -2.06
CA LEU A 208 -51.13 11.53 -2.47
C LEU A 208 -51.77 10.61 -1.43
N ASN A 209 -52.45 9.55 -1.90
CA ASN A 209 -53.05 8.52 -1.05
C ASN A 209 -52.39 7.15 -1.29
N ASP A 210 -52.25 6.37 -0.21
CA ASP A 210 -51.66 5.02 -0.22
C ASP A 210 -50.28 4.99 -0.89
N VAL A 211 -49.34 5.80 -0.39
CA VAL A 211 -48.02 5.97 -0.99
C VAL A 211 -47.10 4.78 -0.67
N ARG A 212 -46.55 4.20 -1.73
CA ARG A 212 -45.51 3.16 -1.69
C ARG A 212 -44.27 3.68 -2.41
N LEU A 213 -43.12 3.45 -1.80
CA LEU A 213 -41.83 3.90 -2.31
C LEU A 213 -40.95 2.69 -2.60
N LEU A 214 -40.23 2.76 -3.70
CA LEU A 214 -39.11 1.88 -4.01
C LEU A 214 -37.87 2.73 -4.27
N PHE A 215 -36.79 2.43 -3.56
CA PHE A 215 -35.47 2.96 -3.83
C PHE A 215 -34.62 1.86 -4.42
N THR A 216 -34.06 2.08 -5.60
CA THR A 216 -33.16 1.11 -6.22
C THR A 216 -31.77 1.70 -6.33
N GLU A 217 -30.78 0.95 -5.85
CA GLU A 217 -29.37 1.25 -6.04
C GLU A 217 -28.64 0.07 -6.69
N TYR A 218 -27.47 0.36 -7.25
CA TYR A 218 -26.57 -0.65 -7.76
C TYR A 218 -25.32 -0.72 -6.90
N VAL A 219 -24.99 -1.93 -6.44
CA VAL A 219 -23.78 -2.26 -5.70
C VAL A 219 -23.06 -3.40 -6.43
N PRO A 220 -21.75 -3.28 -6.71
CA PRO A 220 -21.00 -4.35 -7.36
C PRO A 220 -21.12 -5.67 -6.58
N MET A 221 -21.75 -6.65 -7.18
CA MET A 221 -21.96 -7.99 -6.63
C MET A 221 -22.00 -9.01 -7.77
N GLY A 222 -21.56 -10.22 -7.48
CA GLY A 222 -21.77 -11.41 -8.31
C GLY A 222 -22.29 -12.56 -7.45
N SER A 223 -22.53 -13.72 -8.06
CA SER A 223 -23.13 -14.88 -7.37
C SER A 223 -22.27 -15.37 -6.19
N ASN A 224 -20.94 -15.31 -6.28
CA ASN A 224 -20.06 -15.70 -5.18
C ASN A 224 -20.12 -14.72 -4.00
N GLU A 225 -20.17 -13.41 -4.30
CA GLU A 225 -20.40 -12.40 -3.27
C GLU A 225 -21.80 -12.53 -2.65
N MET A 226 -22.81 -12.95 -3.40
CA MET A 226 -24.15 -13.24 -2.90
C MET A 226 -24.15 -14.40 -1.90
N VAL A 227 -23.49 -15.51 -2.22
CA VAL A 227 -23.37 -16.66 -1.30
C VAL A 227 -22.66 -16.25 -0.01
N ALA A 228 -21.57 -15.48 -0.11
CA ALA A 228 -20.88 -14.95 1.06
C ALA A 228 -21.76 -14.01 1.90
N PHE A 229 -22.59 -13.20 1.24
CA PHE A 229 -23.55 -12.31 1.89
C PHE A 229 -24.67 -13.08 2.59
N CYS A 230 -25.26 -14.08 1.94
CA CYS A 230 -26.26 -14.99 2.51
C CYS A 230 -25.71 -15.74 3.72
N SER A 231 -24.47 -16.22 3.65
CA SER A 231 -23.77 -16.81 4.79
C SER A 231 -23.60 -15.81 5.94
N ALA A 232 -23.31 -14.53 5.66
CA ALA A 232 -23.20 -13.50 6.69
C ALA A 232 -24.56 -13.12 7.33
N LEU A 233 -25.66 -13.29 6.60
CA LEU A 233 -27.03 -13.14 7.11
C LEU A 233 -27.52 -14.37 7.89
N GLY A 234 -26.78 -15.48 7.85
CA GLY A 234 -27.19 -16.74 8.46
C GLY A 234 -28.37 -17.41 7.75
N THR A 235 -28.50 -17.27 6.43
CA THR A 235 -29.60 -17.91 5.66
C THR A 235 -29.59 -19.43 5.77
N SER A 236 -28.40 -20.02 5.86
CA SER A 236 -28.17 -21.47 6.04
C SER A 236 -28.27 -21.93 7.50
N GLU A 237 -28.36 -20.99 8.45
CA GLU A 237 -28.44 -21.29 9.88
C GLU A 237 -29.89 -21.38 10.38
N ARG A 238 -30.11 -22.05 11.52
CA ARG A 238 -31.45 -22.17 12.13
C ARG A 238 -32.01 -20.82 12.62
N LEU A 239 -31.13 -19.88 12.96
CA LEU A 239 -31.47 -18.54 13.39
C LEU A 239 -31.10 -17.57 12.26
N SER A 240 -31.96 -17.46 11.25
CA SER A 240 -31.74 -16.54 10.15
C SER A 240 -32.01 -15.09 10.57
N GLY A 241 -31.09 -14.19 10.23
CA GLY A 241 -31.13 -12.78 10.64
C GLY A 241 -30.55 -12.52 12.03
N GLY A 242 -30.68 -11.30 12.52
CA GLY A 242 -30.04 -10.87 13.76
C GLY A 242 -30.12 -9.38 14.02
N LEU A 243 -29.50 -8.94 15.12
CA LEU A 243 -29.26 -7.53 15.40
C LEU A 243 -27.90 -7.14 14.84
N PHE A 244 -27.89 -6.13 13.97
CA PHE A 244 -26.68 -5.58 13.37
C PHE A 244 -26.43 -4.19 13.94
N CYS A 245 -25.18 -3.90 14.28
CA CYS A 245 -24.77 -2.59 14.76
C CYS A 245 -24.35 -1.70 13.58
N GLY A 246 -24.81 -0.44 13.59
CA GLY A 246 -24.44 0.59 12.62
C GLY A 246 -22.98 1.03 12.70
N GLU A 247 -22.35 0.92 13.87
CA GLU A 247 -20.99 1.40 14.12
C GLU A 247 -19.94 0.31 13.86
N THR A 248 -19.06 0.57 12.89
CA THR A 248 -17.83 -0.22 12.73
C THR A 248 -16.87 0.17 13.85
N ARG A 249 -16.92 -0.50 15.00
CA ARG A 249 -15.83 -0.37 15.99
C ARG A 249 -14.53 -0.91 15.40
N SER A 250 -13.43 -0.25 15.77
CA SER A 250 -12.08 -0.54 15.29
C SER A 250 -11.74 -2.03 15.37
N ARG A 251 -10.92 -2.48 14.41
CA ARG A 251 -10.44 -3.87 14.27
C ARG A 251 -9.54 -4.35 15.42
N ALA A 252 -9.29 -3.53 16.43
CA ALA A 252 -8.58 -3.90 17.65
C ALA A 252 -9.55 -4.58 18.62
N HIS A 253 -9.84 -5.86 18.38
CA HIS A 253 -10.26 -6.91 19.32
C HIS A 253 -11.14 -7.92 18.57
N PHE A 254 -10.65 -9.16 18.43
CA PHE A 254 -11.53 -10.32 18.34
C PHE A 254 -12.18 -10.49 19.72
N ASP A 255 -13.20 -9.69 20.01
CA ASP A 255 -14.07 -9.96 21.15
C ASP A 255 -15.37 -10.55 20.63
N MET A 256 -15.70 -11.75 21.12
CA MET A 256 -17.02 -12.38 20.95
C MET A 256 -18.10 -11.65 21.76
N VAL A 257 -17.87 -10.39 22.10
CA VAL A 257 -18.76 -9.51 22.84
C VAL A 257 -19.24 -8.45 21.87
N VAL A 258 -20.42 -8.67 21.29
CA VAL A 258 -21.18 -7.57 20.69
C VAL A 258 -21.40 -6.55 21.79
N GLY A 259 -20.74 -5.40 21.68
CA GLY A 259 -20.96 -4.28 22.60
C GLY A 259 -22.45 -3.97 22.64
N VAL A 260 -23.07 -4.16 23.80
CA VAL A 260 -24.51 -3.95 24.04
C VAL A 260 -24.89 -2.46 23.95
N ASP A 261 -23.90 -1.57 23.87
CA ASP A 261 -24.05 -0.10 23.87
C ASP A 261 -23.95 0.53 22.46
N ALA A 262 -24.58 -0.07 21.45
CA ALA A 262 -24.76 0.60 20.16
C ALA A 262 -26.06 1.41 20.16
N ALA A 263 -25.98 2.73 20.03
CA ALA A 263 -27.15 3.62 20.02
C ALA A 263 -28.13 3.33 18.86
N LYS A 264 -27.65 2.76 17.76
CA LYS A 264 -28.45 2.37 16.59
C LYS A 264 -28.25 0.88 16.28
N LEU A 265 -29.24 0.06 16.65
CA LEU A 265 -29.29 -1.36 16.31
C LEU A 265 -30.33 -1.58 15.21
N THR A 266 -29.95 -2.29 14.15
CA THR A 266 -30.88 -2.67 13.08
C THR A 266 -31.22 -4.14 13.23
N LYS A 267 -32.51 -4.44 13.40
CA LYS A 267 -32.99 -5.82 13.42
C LYS A 267 -33.31 -6.27 12.02
N ILE A 268 -32.65 -7.32 11.59
CA ILE A 268 -32.79 -7.91 10.25
C ILE A 268 -33.48 -9.26 10.38
N LYS A 269 -34.52 -9.47 9.59
CA LYS A 269 -35.26 -10.73 9.50
C LYS A 269 -35.30 -11.18 8.05
N VAL A 270 -34.77 -12.37 7.78
CA VAL A 270 -34.83 -12.97 6.44
C VAL A 270 -36.26 -13.48 6.17
N LEU A 271 -36.83 -13.13 5.02
CA LEU A 271 -38.17 -13.54 4.60
C LEU A 271 -38.12 -14.71 3.61
N ASP A 272 -37.32 -14.55 2.55
CA ASP A 272 -37.19 -15.48 1.43
C ASP A 272 -35.77 -15.34 0.86
N ALA A 273 -35.04 -16.43 0.70
CA ALA A 273 -33.67 -16.37 0.22
C ALA A 273 -33.33 -17.58 -0.64
N ASP A 274 -32.61 -17.32 -1.72
CA ASP A 274 -31.86 -18.28 -2.52
C ASP A 274 -30.39 -17.85 -2.42
N ASP A 275 -29.56 -18.70 -1.81
CA ASP A 275 -28.17 -18.38 -1.48
C ASP A 275 -27.37 -17.86 -2.68
N VAL A 276 -27.74 -18.25 -3.91
CA VAL A 276 -27.06 -17.83 -5.13
C VAL A 276 -27.68 -16.57 -5.73
N ARG A 277 -29.02 -16.51 -5.82
CA ARG A 277 -29.71 -15.52 -6.68
C ARG A 277 -30.18 -14.27 -5.96
N TYR A 278 -30.81 -14.41 -4.79
CA TYR A 278 -31.46 -13.29 -4.13
C TYR A 278 -31.68 -13.51 -2.62
N ALA A 279 -31.78 -12.43 -1.86
CA ALA A 279 -32.20 -12.45 -0.47
C ALA A 279 -33.20 -11.33 -0.21
N ASN A 280 -34.37 -11.69 0.30
CA ASN A 280 -35.43 -10.80 0.74
C ASN A 280 -35.42 -10.70 2.26
N VAL A 281 -35.36 -9.46 2.74
CA VAL A 281 -35.13 -9.15 4.14
C VAL A 281 -36.09 -8.06 4.59
N GLU A 282 -36.58 -8.17 5.82
CA GLU A 282 -37.25 -7.11 6.56
C GLU A 282 -36.24 -6.50 7.55
N ALA A 283 -35.97 -5.20 7.43
CA ALA A 283 -35.13 -4.45 8.34
C ALA A 283 -36.00 -3.51 9.20
N ASP A 284 -35.82 -3.57 10.52
CA ASP A 284 -36.49 -2.75 11.52
C ASP A 284 -35.38 -1.95 12.24
N LEU A 285 -35.29 -0.65 11.97
CA LEU A 285 -34.35 0.20 12.72
C LEU A 285 -34.91 0.40 14.11
N LEU A 286 -34.30 -0.30 15.07
CA LEU A 286 -34.62 -0.12 16.47
C LEU A 286 -33.91 1.16 16.92
N ALA A 287 -34.63 2.28 16.85
CA ALA A 287 -34.29 3.42 17.68
C ALA A 287 -34.32 2.92 19.12
N THR A 288 -33.15 2.87 19.80
CA THR A 288 -33.15 2.62 21.24
C THR A 288 -34.04 3.69 21.85
N ALA A 289 -35.15 3.27 22.43
CA ALA A 289 -36.14 4.10 23.11
C ALA A 289 -35.60 4.73 24.41
N MET A 290 -34.30 5.07 24.45
CA MET A 290 -33.59 5.64 25.58
C MET A 290 -32.69 6.84 25.19
N SER A 291 -32.89 7.49 24.04
CA SER A 291 -32.43 8.87 23.93
C SER A 291 -33.39 9.75 24.73
N THR A 292 -32.89 10.28 25.84
CA THR A 292 -33.59 11.18 26.76
C THR A 292 -33.82 12.60 26.17
N ASP A 293 -33.48 12.80 24.90
CA ASP A 293 -33.71 14.05 24.17
C ASP A 293 -35.17 14.17 23.74
N LYS A 294 -35.87 15.12 24.38
CA LYS A 294 -37.27 15.45 24.09
C LYS A 294 -37.47 16.14 22.72
N ASP A 295 -36.39 16.47 22.03
CA ASP A 295 -36.40 17.29 20.81
C ASP A 295 -36.27 16.48 19.51
N LYS A 296 -36.07 15.14 19.56
CA LYS A 296 -36.00 14.30 18.36
C LYS A 296 -37.36 13.75 17.97
N ALA A 297 -37.72 13.91 16.70
CA ALA A 297 -38.97 13.40 16.13
C ALA A 297 -39.07 11.87 16.28
N HIS A 298 -40.24 11.36 16.64
CA HIS A 298 -40.44 9.92 16.79
C HIS A 298 -40.60 9.26 15.40
N GLN A 299 -39.57 8.52 14.97
CA GLN A 299 -39.53 7.82 13.68
C GLN A 299 -39.59 6.31 13.89
N ILE A 300 -40.47 5.64 13.13
CA ILE A 300 -40.56 4.18 13.12
C ILE A 300 -40.32 3.72 11.69
N GLU A 301 -39.16 3.10 11.47
CA GLU A 301 -38.67 2.77 10.15
C GLU A 301 -38.56 1.27 9.93
N ASN A 302 -39.42 0.76 9.05
CA ASN A 302 -39.41 -0.64 8.64
C ASN A 302 -39.26 -0.70 7.12
N PHE A 303 -38.15 -1.30 6.66
CA PHE A 303 -37.80 -1.44 5.26
C PHE A 303 -37.93 -2.89 4.79
N GLY A 304 -38.50 -3.10 3.61
CA GLY A 304 -38.32 -4.34 2.86
C GLY A 304 -37.12 -4.19 1.94
N ILE A 305 -36.19 -5.13 1.93
CA ILE A 305 -34.96 -5.05 1.14
C ILE A 305 -34.84 -6.31 0.29
N ASN A 306 -34.65 -6.14 -1.01
CA ASN A 306 -34.32 -7.21 -1.95
C ASN A 306 -32.87 -7.04 -2.42
N PHE A 307 -32.05 -8.05 -2.18
CA PHE A 307 -30.70 -8.19 -2.69
C PHE A 307 -30.70 -9.18 -3.85
N ARG A 308 -29.99 -8.88 -4.95
CA ARG A 308 -29.87 -9.75 -6.12
C ARG A 308 -28.42 -9.96 -6.52
N GLU A 309 -28.10 -11.15 -7.05
CA GLU A 309 -26.76 -11.52 -7.51
C GLU A 309 -26.18 -10.56 -8.56
N ASN A 310 -27.06 -9.94 -9.36
CA ASN A 310 -26.67 -8.95 -10.37
C ASN A 310 -26.33 -7.57 -9.78
N GLY A 311 -26.21 -7.43 -8.47
CA GLY A 311 -25.81 -6.20 -7.79
C GLY A 311 -26.93 -5.18 -7.59
N ILE A 312 -28.17 -5.49 -7.95
CA ILE A 312 -29.29 -4.61 -7.65
C ILE A 312 -29.75 -4.81 -6.21
N VAL A 313 -29.89 -3.68 -5.51
CA VAL A 313 -30.48 -3.63 -4.17
C VAL A 313 -31.69 -2.70 -4.22
N THR A 314 -32.87 -3.25 -3.93
CA THR A 314 -34.12 -2.49 -3.90
C THR A 314 -34.68 -2.44 -2.49
N TYR A 315 -34.88 -1.23 -1.99
CA TYR A 315 -35.53 -0.93 -0.72
C TYR A 315 -36.97 -0.53 -1.00
N GLY A 316 -37.93 -1.12 -0.30
CA GLY A 316 -39.33 -0.76 -0.41
C GLY A 316 -39.94 -0.45 0.94
N LEU A 317 -40.75 0.60 0.97
CA LEU A 317 -41.56 0.94 2.13
C LEU A 317 -42.93 1.48 1.74
N VAL A 318 -43.93 1.20 2.56
CA VAL A 318 -45.24 1.83 2.51
C VAL A 318 -45.30 2.92 3.57
N VAL A 319 -45.67 4.14 3.18
CA VAL A 319 -45.82 5.26 4.11
C VAL A 319 -47.19 5.15 4.78
N ASN A 320 -47.22 4.70 6.04
CA ASN A 320 -48.50 4.57 6.77
C ASN A 320 -48.99 5.92 7.32
N GLY A 321 -48.07 6.84 7.59
CA GLY A 321 -48.39 8.20 8.00
C GLY A 321 -47.17 9.06 8.24
N ILE A 322 -47.33 10.37 8.03
CA ILE A 322 -46.33 11.42 8.25
C ILE A 322 -47.00 12.52 9.06
N ALA A 323 -46.37 12.96 10.15
CA ALA A 323 -46.94 13.90 11.10
C ALA A 323 -48.36 13.45 11.54
N ASN A 324 -49.39 14.25 11.30
CA ASN A 324 -50.78 13.91 11.62
C ASN A 324 -51.55 13.24 10.47
N ARG A 325 -50.94 13.08 9.29
CA ARG A 325 -51.57 12.53 8.09
C ARG A 325 -51.35 11.04 8.04
N ILE A 326 -52.44 10.28 8.08
CA ILE A 326 -52.39 8.82 8.15
C ILE A 326 -52.96 8.28 6.84
N ARG A 327 -52.10 7.61 6.07
CA ARG A 327 -52.38 6.92 4.78
C ARG A 327 -52.85 7.80 3.62
N ASP A 328 -53.75 8.74 3.88
CA ASP A 328 -54.37 9.62 2.91
C ASP A 328 -53.89 11.07 3.09
N ASN A 329 -53.96 11.83 1.99
CA ASN A 329 -53.59 13.25 1.89
C ASN A 329 -52.13 13.54 2.22
N ILE A 330 -51.20 12.63 1.90
CA ILE A 330 -49.77 12.86 2.13
C ILE A 330 -49.26 13.91 1.13
N SER A 331 -48.79 15.05 1.63
CA SER A 331 -48.17 16.12 0.81
C SER A 331 -46.81 15.70 0.27
N VAL A 332 -46.45 16.18 -0.92
CA VAL A 332 -45.16 15.86 -1.55
C VAL A 332 -43.99 16.54 -0.83
N ASP A 333 -44.17 17.73 -0.21
CA ASP A 333 -43.09 18.39 0.56
C ASP A 333 -42.67 17.61 1.82
N LEU A 334 -43.65 17.05 2.54
CA LEU A 334 -43.38 16.16 3.67
C LEU A 334 -42.77 14.84 3.21
N LEU A 335 -43.19 14.35 2.03
CA LEU A 335 -42.59 13.16 1.43
C LEU A 335 -41.12 13.40 1.09
N ALA A 336 -40.74 14.56 0.55
CA ALA A 336 -39.35 14.90 0.25
C ALA A 336 -38.43 14.79 1.48
N ARG A 337 -38.89 15.21 2.66
CA ARG A 337 -38.17 15.07 3.94
C ARG A 337 -37.99 13.60 4.34
N VAL A 338 -39.05 12.79 4.23
CA VAL A 338 -38.96 11.33 4.47
C VAL A 338 -38.04 10.64 3.46
N LEU A 339 -38.02 11.07 2.19
CA LEU A 339 -37.12 10.51 1.17
C LEU A 339 -35.65 10.80 1.49
N SER A 340 -35.34 12.01 1.96
CA SER A 340 -33.98 12.38 2.38
C SER A 340 -33.46 11.47 3.49
N ASP A 341 -34.27 11.29 4.53
CA ASP A 341 -33.95 10.48 5.70
C ASP A 341 -33.82 8.99 5.33
N ALA A 342 -34.83 8.44 4.64
CA ALA A 342 -34.82 7.07 4.17
C ALA A 342 -33.63 6.78 3.23
N HIS A 343 -33.18 7.75 2.42
CA HIS A 343 -31.99 7.58 1.58
C HIS A 343 -30.71 7.43 2.39
N GLU A 344 -30.50 8.25 3.42
CA GLU A 344 -29.30 8.19 4.26
C GLU A 344 -29.30 6.94 5.13
N ASP A 345 -30.42 6.64 5.80
CA ASP A 345 -30.51 5.52 6.73
C ASP A 345 -30.44 4.15 6.04
N THR A 346 -31.07 3.99 4.87
CA THR A 346 -30.91 2.74 4.11
C THR A 346 -29.47 2.52 3.63
N SER A 347 -28.69 3.57 3.37
CA SER A 347 -27.26 3.42 3.03
C SER A 347 -26.44 2.92 4.20
N LEU A 348 -26.72 3.42 5.40
CA LEU A 348 -26.06 3.03 6.66
C LEU A 348 -26.40 1.59 7.06
N VAL A 349 -27.67 1.18 6.91
CA VAL A 349 -28.12 -0.19 7.22
C VAL A 349 -27.31 -1.23 6.44
N VAL A 350 -27.11 -0.99 5.14
CA VAL A 350 -26.51 -2.01 4.25
C VAL A 350 -24.99 -1.96 4.24
N GLU A 351 -24.37 -0.84 4.61
CA GLU A 351 -22.91 -0.71 4.64
C GLU A 351 -22.24 -1.83 5.47
N ASN A 352 -22.83 -2.20 6.60
CA ASN A 352 -22.30 -3.23 7.49
C ASN A 352 -22.46 -4.66 6.96
N LEU A 353 -23.35 -4.88 5.99
CA LEU A 353 -23.58 -6.21 5.41
C LEU A 353 -22.62 -6.53 4.27
N PHE A 354 -22.01 -5.51 3.66
CA PHE A 354 -21.09 -5.71 2.54
C PHE A 354 -19.69 -6.14 2.96
N SER A 355 -19.02 -6.90 2.09
CA SER A 355 -17.63 -7.30 2.28
C SER A 355 -16.66 -6.10 2.26
N ASN A 356 -15.48 -6.26 2.86
CA ASN A 356 -14.42 -5.25 2.83
C ASN A 356 -14.05 -4.81 1.40
N ARG A 357 -14.10 -5.73 0.43
CA ARG A 357 -13.82 -5.46 -0.98
C ARG A 357 -14.91 -4.59 -1.61
N GLN A 358 -16.18 -4.89 -1.37
CA GLN A 358 -17.30 -4.07 -1.85
C GLN A 358 -17.27 -2.66 -1.26
N ARG A 359 -16.99 -2.53 0.05
CA ARG A 359 -16.80 -1.22 0.70
C ARG A 359 -15.65 -0.42 0.06
N ALA A 360 -14.53 -1.07 -0.26
CA ALA A 360 -13.41 -0.42 -0.94
C ALA A 360 -13.78 0.07 -2.37
N MET A 361 -14.59 -0.71 -3.09
CA MET A 361 -15.12 -0.30 -4.40
C MET A 361 -16.04 0.92 -4.28
N LEU A 362 -17.02 0.87 -3.38
CA LEU A 362 -17.95 1.98 -3.14
C LEU A 362 -17.21 3.25 -2.68
N ASN A 363 -16.25 3.13 -1.76
CA ASN A 363 -15.40 4.24 -1.33
C ASN A 363 -14.62 4.86 -2.49
N THR A 364 -14.14 4.04 -3.41
CA THR A 364 -13.42 4.50 -4.61
C THR A 364 -14.33 5.27 -5.56
N ILE A 365 -15.57 4.80 -5.75
CA ILE A 365 -16.55 5.39 -6.68
C ILE A 365 -17.13 6.70 -6.11
N PHE A 366 -17.46 6.71 -4.82
CA PHE A 366 -18.07 7.85 -4.13
C PHE A 366 -17.05 8.75 -3.42
N LYS A 367 -15.77 8.69 -3.81
CA LYS A 367 -14.70 9.60 -3.35
C LYS A 367 -14.59 9.71 -1.82
N GLY A 368 -14.80 8.60 -1.09
CA GLY A 368 -14.70 8.54 0.37
C GLY A 368 -15.96 8.91 1.15
N ALA A 369 -17.12 9.12 0.49
CA ALA A 369 -18.41 9.21 1.17
C ALA A 369 -19.38 8.13 0.66
N PRO A 370 -19.26 6.88 1.15
CA PRO A 370 -20.10 5.76 0.72
C PRO A 370 -21.53 5.85 1.25
N SER A 371 -21.85 6.75 2.18
CA SER A 371 -23.18 6.94 2.74
C SER A 371 -24.09 7.77 1.83
N THR A 372 -23.53 8.68 1.03
CA THR A 372 -24.26 9.57 0.12
C THR A 372 -24.37 8.97 -1.29
N ARG A 373 -24.91 7.75 -1.40
CA ARG A 373 -25.09 7.07 -2.70
C ARG A 373 -26.34 7.57 -3.40
N ASP A 374 -26.21 7.83 -4.70
CA ASP A 374 -27.34 8.21 -5.54
C ASP A 374 -28.26 6.97 -5.72
N LYS A 375 -29.55 7.07 -5.35
CA LYS A 375 -30.57 6.03 -5.51
C LYS A 375 -31.68 6.51 -6.45
N PHE A 376 -32.24 5.60 -7.24
CA PHE A 376 -33.38 5.91 -8.10
C PHE A 376 -34.69 5.68 -7.34
N VAL A 377 -35.60 6.67 -7.37
CA VAL A 377 -36.85 6.65 -6.59
C VAL A 377 -38.04 6.29 -7.49
N CYS A 378 -38.86 5.34 -7.09
CA CYS A 378 -40.13 5.03 -7.74
C CYS A 378 -41.25 5.19 -6.72
N ILE A 379 -42.19 6.09 -7.03
CA ILE A 379 -43.30 6.45 -6.16
C ILE A 379 -44.58 5.96 -6.80
N MET A 380 -45.33 5.17 -6.03
CA MET A 380 -46.57 4.58 -6.45
C MET A 380 -47.65 5.00 -5.46
N ALA A 381 -48.71 5.64 -5.96
CA ALA A 381 -49.84 6.06 -5.14
C ALA A 381 -51.16 5.55 -5.75
N GLU A 382 -52.20 5.40 -4.94
CA GLU A 382 -53.51 5.00 -5.45
C GLU A 382 -54.24 6.19 -6.09
N ARG A 383 -54.11 7.38 -5.50
CA ARG A 383 -54.78 8.62 -5.97
C ARG A 383 -53.91 9.83 -5.71
N ALA A 384 -54.04 10.83 -6.59
CA ALA A 384 -53.52 12.18 -6.42
C ALA A 384 -54.68 13.19 -6.36
N ASN A 385 -54.54 14.24 -5.57
CA ASN A 385 -55.50 15.33 -5.44
C ASN A 385 -54.75 16.68 -5.56
N PRO A 386 -55.09 17.54 -6.55
CA PRO A 386 -56.08 17.34 -7.60
C PRO A 386 -55.62 16.30 -8.63
N LYS A 387 -56.57 15.55 -9.20
CA LYS A 387 -56.30 14.62 -10.31
C LYS A 387 -56.50 15.32 -11.64
N LEU A 388 -55.40 15.56 -12.36
CA LEU A 388 -55.37 16.25 -13.65
C LEU A 388 -54.88 15.30 -14.76
N LYS A 389 -54.91 15.76 -16.02
CA LYS A 389 -54.27 15.06 -17.14
C LYS A 389 -52.76 15.29 -17.10
N ALA A 390 -51.98 14.38 -17.66
CA ALA A 390 -50.51 14.43 -17.70
C ALA A 390 -49.95 15.80 -18.12
N ALA A 391 -50.52 16.40 -19.18
CA ALA A 391 -50.06 17.69 -19.69
C ALA A 391 -50.25 18.86 -18.71
N ALA A 392 -51.23 18.78 -17.80
CA ALA A 392 -51.49 19.83 -16.82
C ALA A 392 -50.54 19.78 -15.61
N TYR A 393 -49.79 18.69 -15.42
CA TYR A 393 -48.73 18.61 -14.41
C TYR A 393 -47.36 19.09 -14.94
N MET A 394 -47.27 19.41 -16.24
CA MET A 394 -46.04 19.79 -16.94
C MET A 394 -46.16 21.24 -17.45
N ASP A 395 -46.68 22.14 -16.62
CA ASP A 395 -46.96 23.54 -16.94
C ASP A 395 -45.78 24.48 -16.63
N GLY A 396 -44.71 23.99 -15.99
CA GLY A 396 -43.59 24.79 -15.50
C GLY A 396 -43.96 25.69 -14.31
N GLU A 397 -45.12 25.48 -13.68
CA GLU A 397 -45.59 26.27 -12.54
C GLU A 397 -45.49 25.44 -11.23
N ALA A 398 -46.33 25.75 -10.24
CA ALA A 398 -46.24 25.21 -8.88
C ALA A 398 -46.38 23.67 -8.84
N LEU A 399 -47.25 23.09 -9.67
CA LEU A 399 -47.45 21.63 -9.72
C LEU A 399 -46.19 20.89 -10.18
N GLU A 400 -45.55 21.38 -11.25
CA GLU A 400 -44.30 20.79 -11.74
C GLU A 400 -43.16 20.99 -10.73
N ASN A 401 -43.11 22.14 -10.07
CA ASN A 401 -42.09 22.45 -9.05
C ASN A 401 -42.18 21.51 -7.84
N GLU A 402 -43.38 21.23 -7.33
CA GLU A 402 -43.57 20.29 -6.21
C GLU A 402 -43.14 18.87 -6.60
N LEU A 403 -43.44 18.44 -7.83
CA LEU A 403 -42.96 17.16 -8.36
C LEU A 403 -41.43 17.12 -8.49
N LYS A 404 -40.80 18.22 -8.92
CA LYS A 404 -39.34 18.32 -9.07
C LYS A 404 -38.58 18.10 -7.76
N GLN A 405 -39.16 18.50 -6.63
CA GLN A 405 -38.55 18.26 -5.32
C GLN A 405 -38.26 16.78 -5.08
N VAL A 406 -39.15 15.90 -5.56
CA VAL A 406 -39.14 14.48 -5.23
C VAL A 406 -38.56 13.61 -6.36
N ILE A 407 -38.99 13.80 -7.61
CA ILE A 407 -38.51 13.02 -8.77
C ILE A 407 -37.39 13.71 -9.55
N GLY A 408 -36.98 14.91 -9.13
CA GLY A 408 -36.03 15.77 -9.85
C GLY A 408 -36.64 16.37 -11.12
N ALA A 409 -35.80 16.97 -11.98
CA ALA A 409 -36.30 17.61 -13.22
C ALA A 409 -37.15 16.64 -14.05
N THR A 410 -38.38 17.04 -14.35
CA THR A 410 -39.38 16.27 -15.09
C THR A 410 -39.11 16.35 -16.60
N TYR A 411 -39.36 15.26 -17.33
CA TYR A 411 -39.12 15.20 -18.78
C TYR A 411 -40.39 14.97 -19.58
N PHE A 412 -41.15 13.94 -19.21
CA PHE A 412 -42.34 13.50 -19.93
C PHE A 412 -43.37 13.02 -18.92
N ALA A 413 -44.64 13.31 -19.21
CA ALA A 413 -45.78 12.74 -18.51
C ALA A 413 -46.68 12.07 -19.54
N HIS A 414 -47.20 10.90 -19.20
CA HIS A 414 -48.09 10.12 -20.06
C HIS A 414 -49.34 9.71 -19.29
N ASP A 415 -50.48 9.90 -19.93
CA ASP A 415 -51.75 9.32 -19.49
C ASP A 415 -51.77 7.85 -19.93
N LEU A 416 -51.75 6.90 -18.99
CA LEU A 416 -51.85 5.47 -19.31
C LEU A 416 -53.30 5.07 -19.61
N ASN A 417 -54.22 5.68 -18.87
CA ASN A 417 -55.67 5.52 -18.95
C ASN A 417 -56.33 6.83 -18.51
N GLU A 418 -57.66 6.93 -18.57
CA GLU A 418 -58.37 8.10 -18.01
C GLU A 418 -58.10 8.33 -16.52
N GLN A 419 -57.72 7.29 -15.76
CA GLN A 419 -57.54 7.35 -14.31
C GLN A 419 -56.08 7.21 -13.83
N GLU A 420 -55.15 6.85 -14.73
CA GLU A 420 -53.77 6.52 -14.37
C GLU A 420 -52.80 7.40 -15.14
N VAL A 421 -51.89 8.06 -14.42
CA VAL A 421 -50.89 8.97 -14.99
C VAL A 421 -49.51 8.56 -14.50
N VAL A 422 -48.52 8.63 -15.40
CA VAL A 422 -47.11 8.41 -15.09
C VAL A 422 -46.32 9.64 -15.44
N ILE A 423 -45.44 10.06 -14.53
CA ILE A 423 -44.56 11.22 -14.66
C ILE A 423 -43.12 10.77 -14.47
N PHE A 424 -42.27 11.04 -15.46
CA PHE A 424 -40.85 10.66 -15.45
C PHE A 424 -39.97 11.86 -15.11
N GLY A 425 -39.08 11.68 -14.14
CA GLY A 425 -38.06 12.65 -13.76
C GLY A 425 -36.62 12.13 -13.85
N THR A 426 -35.67 13.04 -13.64
CA THR A 426 -34.22 12.75 -13.62
C THR A 426 -33.81 11.71 -12.56
N ARG A 427 -34.43 11.76 -11.38
CA ARG A 427 -34.05 10.97 -10.20
C ARG A 427 -35.11 9.92 -9.83
N GLY A 428 -36.30 10.03 -10.39
CA GLY A 428 -37.37 9.08 -10.11
C GLY A 428 -38.53 9.09 -11.08
N VAL A 429 -39.50 8.24 -10.80
CA VAL A 429 -40.77 8.13 -11.52
C VAL A 429 -41.91 8.16 -10.52
N LEU A 430 -42.98 8.89 -10.84
CA LEU A 430 -44.22 8.91 -10.09
C LEU A 430 -45.33 8.30 -10.93
N ILE A 431 -46.05 7.33 -10.36
CA ILE A 431 -47.29 6.79 -10.93
C ILE A 431 -48.40 6.89 -9.89
N PHE A 432 -49.59 7.30 -10.33
CA PHE A 432 -50.78 7.24 -9.49
C PHE A 432 -51.99 6.72 -10.25
N GLY A 433 -52.80 5.92 -9.57
CA GLY A 433 -53.99 5.30 -10.13
C GLY A 433 -54.56 4.16 -9.27
N PRO A 434 -55.85 3.82 -9.41
CA PRO A 434 -56.52 2.85 -8.54
C PRO A 434 -56.02 1.40 -8.69
N ARG A 435 -55.19 1.08 -9.70
CA ARG A 435 -54.68 -0.28 -9.95
C ARG A 435 -53.18 -0.30 -10.29
N THR A 436 -52.38 0.51 -9.60
CA THR A 436 -50.92 0.60 -9.78
C THR A 436 -50.19 -0.72 -9.57
N GLU A 437 -50.72 -1.65 -8.75
CA GLU A 437 -50.06 -2.93 -8.41
C GLU A 437 -49.64 -3.77 -9.62
N ARG A 438 -50.37 -3.65 -10.73
CA ARG A 438 -50.10 -4.37 -11.99
C ARG A 438 -48.82 -3.89 -12.66
N HIS A 439 -48.52 -2.59 -12.51
CA HIS A 439 -47.38 -1.93 -13.13
C HIS A 439 -46.09 -2.13 -12.33
N HIS A 440 -46.17 -2.63 -11.09
CA HIS A 440 -45.01 -2.74 -10.19
C HIS A 440 -43.88 -3.58 -10.77
N LYS A 441 -44.18 -4.66 -11.50
CA LYS A 441 -43.16 -5.49 -12.17
C LYS A 441 -42.41 -4.68 -13.23
N LEU A 442 -43.10 -3.94 -14.09
CA LEU A 442 -42.47 -3.11 -15.12
C LEU A 442 -41.66 -1.96 -14.51
N LEU A 443 -42.20 -1.31 -13.47
CA LEU A 443 -41.52 -0.22 -12.78
C LEU A 443 -40.26 -0.70 -12.05
N SER A 444 -40.31 -1.89 -11.46
CA SER A 444 -39.14 -2.52 -10.83
C SER A 444 -38.01 -2.80 -11.84
N LEU A 445 -38.35 -3.25 -13.05
CA LEU A 445 -37.37 -3.47 -14.11
C LEU A 445 -36.80 -2.15 -14.65
N TYR A 446 -37.65 -1.12 -14.76
CA TYR A 446 -37.22 0.22 -15.13
C TYR A 446 -36.27 0.81 -14.07
N SER A 447 -36.60 0.70 -12.78
CA SER A 447 -35.75 1.20 -11.69
C SER A 447 -34.40 0.46 -11.64
N ASP A 448 -34.39 -0.86 -11.89
CA ASP A 448 -33.17 -1.67 -12.01
C ASP A 448 -32.23 -1.12 -13.11
N LEU A 449 -32.77 -0.73 -14.28
CA LEU A 449 -31.98 -0.16 -15.38
C LEU A 449 -31.53 1.28 -15.07
N GLN A 450 -32.39 2.09 -14.46
CA GLN A 450 -32.03 3.47 -14.11
C GLN A 450 -30.98 3.53 -12.99
N ALA A 451 -31.03 2.65 -11.99
CA ALA A 451 -30.02 2.56 -10.96
C ALA A 451 -28.62 2.29 -11.54
N ARG A 452 -28.51 1.40 -12.53
CA ARG A 452 -27.26 1.17 -13.28
C ARG A 452 -26.82 2.40 -14.07
N SER A 453 -27.76 3.12 -14.69
CA SER A 453 -27.48 4.37 -15.43
C SER A 453 -26.85 5.45 -14.54
N VAL A 454 -27.42 5.63 -13.34
CA VAL A 454 -26.95 6.56 -12.32
C VAL A 454 -25.57 6.14 -11.83
N PHE A 455 -25.37 4.85 -11.54
CA PHE A 455 -24.09 4.34 -11.07
C PHE A 455 -22.97 4.47 -12.12
N ILE A 456 -23.25 4.18 -13.39
CA ILE A 456 -22.29 4.39 -14.51
C ILE A 456 -21.83 5.85 -14.57
N LYS A 457 -22.71 6.82 -14.31
CA LYS A 457 -22.35 8.25 -14.26
C LYS A 457 -21.34 8.54 -13.14
N SER A 458 -21.47 7.89 -11.99
CA SER A 458 -20.56 8.02 -10.87
C SER A 458 -19.22 7.32 -11.10
N VAL A 459 -19.22 6.13 -11.71
CA VAL A 459 -17.99 5.44 -12.14
C VAL A 459 -17.22 6.27 -13.16
N TYR A 460 -17.90 6.81 -14.18
CA TYR A 460 -17.32 7.71 -15.16
C TYR A 460 -16.62 8.89 -14.48
N ALA A 461 -17.30 9.62 -13.61
CA ALA A 461 -16.71 10.74 -12.88
C ALA A 461 -15.46 10.35 -12.06
N SER A 462 -15.45 9.14 -11.49
CA SER A 462 -14.30 8.61 -10.74
C SER A 462 -13.12 8.20 -11.63
N CYS A 463 -13.36 7.71 -12.85
CA CYS A 463 -12.31 7.48 -13.85
C CYS A 463 -11.63 8.79 -14.28
N PHE A 464 -12.40 9.86 -14.51
CA PHE A 464 -11.83 11.18 -14.84
C PHE A 464 -10.99 11.74 -13.71
N ALA A 465 -11.46 11.62 -12.46
CA ALA A 465 -10.68 12.01 -11.29
C ALA A 465 -9.37 11.20 -11.18
N ALA A 466 -9.38 9.90 -11.49
CA ALA A 466 -8.17 9.09 -11.52
C ALA A 466 -7.18 9.58 -12.59
N SER A 467 -7.66 9.91 -13.80
CA SER A 467 -6.81 10.45 -14.88
C SER A 467 -6.13 11.77 -14.47
N ASP A 468 -6.83 12.69 -13.80
CA ASP A 468 -6.23 13.94 -13.33
C ASP A 468 -5.16 13.71 -12.24
N GLU A 469 -5.40 12.77 -11.32
CA GLU A 469 -4.40 12.40 -10.31
C GLU A 469 -3.15 11.74 -10.91
N LEU A 470 -3.29 10.99 -12.00
CA LEU A 470 -2.16 10.48 -12.78
C LEU A 470 -1.37 11.64 -13.43
N LYS A 471 -2.05 12.65 -14.00
CA LYS A 471 -1.40 13.86 -14.54
C LYS A 471 -0.66 14.66 -13.47
N LYS A 472 -1.23 14.80 -12.27
CA LYS A 472 -0.54 15.41 -11.11
C LYS A 472 0.70 14.62 -10.72
N THR A 473 0.61 13.29 -10.72
CA THR A 473 1.74 12.40 -10.45
C THR A 473 2.83 12.52 -11.52
N ARG A 474 2.46 12.69 -12.79
CA ARG A 474 3.40 12.98 -13.88
C ARG A 474 4.18 14.27 -13.64
N LYS A 475 3.49 15.37 -13.28
CA LYS A 475 4.16 16.64 -12.93
C LYS A 475 5.14 16.48 -11.76
N LEU A 476 4.84 15.62 -10.79
CA LEU A 476 5.77 15.30 -9.69
C LEU A 476 6.99 14.50 -10.17
N ILE A 477 6.81 13.59 -11.13
CA ILE A 477 7.90 12.85 -11.76
C ILE A 477 8.81 13.80 -12.56
N ASP A 478 8.26 14.79 -13.27
CA ASP A 478 9.06 15.76 -14.01
C ASP A 478 9.96 16.61 -13.07
N ASN A 479 9.45 16.91 -11.87
CA ASN A 479 10.12 17.69 -10.82
C ASN A 479 10.77 16.81 -9.73
N TYR A 480 11.13 15.56 -10.04
CA TYR A 480 11.65 14.61 -9.03
C TYR A 480 12.99 15.02 -8.36
N LEU A 481 13.73 15.97 -8.95
CA LEU A 481 15.01 16.44 -8.42
C LEU A 481 14.86 17.58 -7.40
N ASP A 482 13.69 18.21 -7.32
CA ASP A 482 13.51 19.39 -6.46
C ASP A 482 13.40 19.01 -4.97
N ASP A 483 12.83 17.84 -4.66
CA ASP A 483 12.64 17.33 -3.30
C ASP A 483 13.06 15.85 -3.21
N PRO A 484 13.98 15.46 -2.30
CA PRO A 484 14.36 14.06 -2.10
C PRO A 484 13.17 13.15 -1.66
N MET A 485 12.11 13.71 -1.08
CA MET A 485 10.92 12.99 -0.66
C MET A 485 9.96 12.70 -1.82
N ASN A 486 10.07 13.40 -2.95
CA ASN A 486 9.21 13.20 -4.11
C ASN A 486 9.28 11.76 -4.62
N VAL A 487 10.44 11.10 -4.58
CA VAL A 487 10.56 9.69 -5.05
C VAL A 487 9.73 8.74 -4.20
N ILE A 488 9.67 8.95 -2.88
CA ILE A 488 8.86 8.12 -1.97
C ILE A 488 7.38 8.41 -2.19
N ARG A 489 7.02 9.69 -2.33
CA ARG A 489 5.65 10.12 -2.65
C ARG A 489 5.16 9.57 -3.99
N ILE A 490 5.99 9.60 -5.03
CA ILE A 490 5.70 9.05 -6.36
C ILE A 490 5.41 7.55 -6.25
N ARG A 491 6.25 6.78 -5.57
CA ARG A 491 6.03 5.32 -5.40
C ARG A 491 4.74 5.02 -4.63
N SER A 492 4.48 5.73 -3.55
CA SER A 492 3.24 5.57 -2.78
C SER A 492 2.01 5.96 -3.61
N ARG A 493 2.04 7.07 -4.34
CA ARG A 493 0.95 7.49 -5.24
C ARG A 493 0.71 6.49 -6.37
N ILE A 494 1.76 5.97 -7.01
CA ILE A 494 1.64 4.94 -8.05
C ILE A 494 0.97 3.69 -7.48
N SER A 495 1.34 3.24 -6.27
CA SER A 495 0.70 2.10 -5.62
C SER A 495 -0.78 2.35 -5.32
N ASN A 496 -1.12 3.54 -4.83
CA ASN A 496 -2.51 3.91 -4.55
C ASN A 496 -3.34 3.99 -5.84
N HIS A 497 -2.78 4.58 -6.90
CA HIS A 497 -3.43 4.65 -8.22
C HIS A 497 -3.63 3.27 -8.82
N MET A 498 -2.65 2.37 -8.68
CA MET A 498 -2.76 0.98 -9.11
C MET A 498 -3.94 0.29 -8.42
N ASN A 499 -4.01 0.35 -7.09
CA ASN A 499 -5.14 -0.21 -6.33
C ASN A 499 -6.48 0.40 -6.77
N LYS A 500 -6.54 1.72 -6.98
CA LYS A 500 -7.74 2.42 -7.44
C LYS A 500 -8.19 1.95 -8.82
N LEU A 501 -7.26 1.82 -9.77
CA LEU A 501 -7.57 1.35 -11.13
C LEU A 501 -7.97 -0.12 -11.17
N THR A 502 -7.36 -0.97 -10.32
CA THR A 502 -7.79 -2.38 -10.18
C THR A 502 -9.22 -2.47 -9.64
N LEU A 503 -9.61 -1.63 -8.68
CA LEU A 503 -10.99 -1.59 -8.19
C LEU A 503 -11.96 -1.09 -9.26
N LEU A 504 -11.61 -0.04 -10.01
CA LEU A 504 -12.44 0.47 -11.09
C LEU A 504 -12.64 -0.55 -12.22
N ASP A 505 -11.58 -1.29 -12.58
CA ASP A 505 -11.64 -2.38 -13.56
C ASP A 505 -12.58 -3.51 -13.10
N ALA A 506 -12.49 -3.92 -11.84
CA ALA A 506 -13.40 -4.91 -11.28
C ALA A 506 -14.87 -4.44 -11.28
N VAL A 507 -15.11 -3.17 -10.90
CA VAL A 507 -16.45 -2.57 -10.91
C VAL A 507 -17.04 -2.54 -12.32
N GLN A 508 -16.23 -2.20 -13.33
CA GLN A 508 -16.68 -2.17 -14.72
C GLN A 508 -17.10 -3.57 -15.19
N LYS A 509 -16.36 -4.63 -14.82
CA LYS A 509 -16.71 -6.01 -15.16
C LYS A 509 -18.03 -6.45 -14.53
N PHE A 510 -18.23 -6.18 -13.24
CA PHE A 510 -19.52 -6.45 -12.58
C PHE A 510 -20.68 -5.68 -13.21
N LEU A 511 -20.44 -4.45 -13.68
CA LEU A 511 -21.47 -3.65 -14.36
C LEU A 511 -21.87 -4.25 -15.70
N VAL A 512 -20.90 -4.71 -16.50
CA VAL A 512 -21.17 -5.36 -17.79
C VAL A 512 -21.96 -6.65 -17.56
N GLU A 513 -21.46 -7.53 -16.70
CA GLU A 513 -22.14 -8.78 -16.34
C GLU A 513 -23.57 -8.53 -15.83
N SER A 514 -23.76 -7.51 -15.00
CA SER A 514 -25.08 -7.13 -14.48
C SER A 514 -26.06 -6.64 -15.55
N VAL A 515 -25.59 -5.96 -16.60
CA VAL A 515 -26.45 -5.49 -17.71
C VAL A 515 -26.73 -6.61 -18.71
N GLU A 516 -25.78 -7.53 -18.90
CA GLU A 516 -25.93 -8.72 -19.74
C GLU A 516 -26.86 -9.76 -19.10
N ALA A 517 -26.81 -9.90 -17.77
CA ALA A 517 -27.69 -10.77 -17.00
C ALA A 517 -29.17 -10.31 -17.00
N VAL A 518 -29.47 -9.10 -17.47
CA VAL A 518 -30.85 -8.69 -17.70
C VAL A 518 -31.37 -9.46 -18.91
N GLU A 519 -32.12 -10.53 -18.67
CA GLU A 519 -32.80 -11.28 -19.74
C GLU A 519 -33.62 -10.33 -20.62
N GLU A 520 -33.57 -10.53 -21.94
CA GLU A 520 -34.33 -9.72 -22.90
C GLU A 520 -35.83 -9.91 -22.63
N ILE A 521 -36.45 -8.92 -22.00
CA ILE A 521 -37.88 -8.93 -21.65
C ILE A 521 -38.66 -8.73 -22.95
N SER A 522 -39.09 -9.84 -23.56
CA SER A 522 -40.00 -9.81 -24.70
C SER A 522 -41.44 -9.59 -24.24
N ARG A 523 -42.23 -8.89 -25.07
CA ARG A 523 -43.67 -8.62 -24.85
C ARG A 523 -44.46 -9.92 -24.59
N GLU A 524 -43.99 -11.05 -25.11
CA GLU A 524 -44.61 -12.38 -24.99
C GLU A 524 -44.41 -13.05 -23.62
N ARG A 525 -43.31 -12.77 -22.90
CA ARG A 525 -43.07 -13.31 -21.53
C ARG A 525 -43.83 -12.58 -20.44
N LEU A 526 -44.49 -11.47 -20.77
CA LEU A 526 -45.33 -10.67 -19.89
C LEU A 526 -46.82 -10.99 -20.08
N SER A 527 -47.16 -12.24 -20.42
CA SER A 527 -48.52 -12.73 -20.69
C SER A 527 -49.57 -12.45 -19.60
N ASP A 528 -49.13 -12.03 -18.41
CA ASP A 528 -49.98 -11.63 -17.28
C ASP A 528 -50.48 -10.17 -17.36
N LEU A 529 -49.98 -9.37 -18.32
CA LEU A 529 -50.30 -7.95 -18.52
C LEU A 529 -51.30 -7.72 -19.68
N SER A 530 -52.49 -8.33 -19.61
CA SER A 530 -53.52 -8.22 -20.66
C SER A 530 -54.18 -6.84 -20.78
N ASP A 531 -53.94 -5.93 -19.82
CA ASP A 531 -54.55 -4.60 -19.79
C ASP A 531 -53.84 -3.57 -20.68
N ASP A 532 -54.64 -2.75 -21.37
CA ASP A 532 -54.20 -1.70 -22.30
C ASP A 532 -53.20 -0.73 -21.65
N ALA A 533 -53.44 -0.29 -20.41
CA ALA A 533 -52.53 0.60 -19.66
C ALA A 533 -51.14 0.00 -19.38
N SER A 534 -51.04 -1.32 -19.17
CA SER A 534 -49.73 -1.95 -18.94
C SER A 534 -48.97 -2.10 -20.26
N GLN A 535 -49.68 -2.24 -21.38
CA GLN A 535 -49.09 -2.26 -22.72
C GLN A 535 -48.60 -0.87 -23.12
N THR A 536 -49.39 0.18 -22.88
CA THR A 536 -48.96 1.56 -23.12
C THR A 536 -47.75 1.90 -22.25
N LEU A 537 -47.73 1.50 -20.97
CA LEU A 537 -46.56 1.68 -20.10
C LEU A 537 -45.32 0.95 -20.64
N PHE A 538 -45.46 -0.30 -21.09
CA PHE A 538 -44.35 -1.05 -21.68
C PHE A 538 -43.74 -0.33 -22.90
N ASP A 539 -44.59 0.23 -23.76
CA ASP A 539 -44.17 0.96 -24.96
C ASP A 539 -43.48 2.28 -24.61
N VAL A 540 -43.98 2.99 -23.59
CA VAL A 540 -43.39 4.24 -23.10
C VAL A 540 -42.00 4.00 -22.48
N LEU A 541 -41.83 2.92 -21.71
CA LEU A 541 -40.59 2.65 -20.98
C LEU A 541 -39.40 2.31 -21.90
N THR A 542 -39.64 1.79 -23.11
CA THR A 542 -38.60 1.41 -24.10
C THR A 542 -37.43 0.63 -23.48
N LEU A 543 -37.75 -0.39 -22.67
CA LEU A 543 -36.77 -1.08 -21.81
C LEU A 543 -35.61 -1.69 -22.60
N SER A 544 -35.87 -2.31 -23.75
CA SER A 544 -34.85 -2.93 -24.61
C SER A 544 -33.83 -1.92 -25.14
N ASP A 545 -34.29 -0.76 -25.62
CA ASP A 545 -33.42 0.30 -26.10
C ASP A 545 -32.62 0.94 -24.97
N SER A 546 -33.20 1.02 -23.77
CA SER A 546 -32.49 1.50 -22.59
C SER A 546 -31.36 0.54 -22.18
N GLN A 547 -31.61 -0.77 -22.18
CA GLN A 547 -30.59 -1.79 -21.89
C GLN A 547 -29.44 -1.74 -22.91
N ARG A 548 -29.73 -1.70 -24.22
CA ARG A 548 -28.68 -1.60 -25.26
C ARG A 548 -27.87 -0.30 -25.15
N ARG A 549 -28.48 0.81 -24.73
CA ARG A 549 -27.76 2.07 -24.46
C ARG A 549 -26.86 1.94 -23.23
N LEU A 550 -27.33 1.30 -22.17
CA LEU A 550 -26.55 1.08 -20.95
C LEU A 550 -25.36 0.15 -21.18
N LEU A 551 -25.57 -0.95 -21.89
CA LEU A 551 -24.49 -1.89 -22.23
C LEU A 551 -23.38 -1.19 -23.01
N ARG A 552 -23.74 -0.40 -24.03
CA ARG A 552 -22.76 0.41 -24.79
C ARG A 552 -21.98 1.37 -23.90
N ARG A 553 -22.64 2.01 -22.92
CA ARG A 553 -21.97 2.90 -21.96
C ARG A 553 -21.04 2.14 -21.00
N ALA A 554 -21.45 0.95 -20.54
CA ALA A 554 -20.64 0.11 -19.66
C ALA A 554 -19.39 -0.45 -20.35
N VAL A 555 -19.50 -0.84 -21.62
CA VAL A 555 -18.36 -1.27 -22.45
C VAL A 555 -17.44 -0.09 -22.76
N ASP A 556 -17.98 1.12 -22.97
CA ASP A 556 -17.13 2.29 -23.25
C ASP A 556 -16.27 2.70 -22.04
N LEU A 557 -16.74 2.46 -20.80
CA LEU A 557 -15.95 2.68 -19.59
C LEU A 557 -14.65 1.87 -19.57
N GLU A 558 -14.65 0.67 -20.16
CA GLU A 558 -13.47 -0.19 -20.27
C GLU A 558 -12.33 0.54 -20.99
N LYS A 559 -12.65 1.24 -22.09
CA LYS A 559 -11.66 1.98 -22.87
C LYS A 559 -11.02 3.11 -22.07
N ILE A 560 -11.81 3.80 -21.24
CA ILE A 560 -11.33 4.89 -20.39
C ILE A 560 -10.40 4.34 -19.30
N ILE A 561 -10.77 3.22 -18.69
CA ILE A 561 -9.96 2.54 -17.67
C ILE A 561 -8.66 2.01 -18.27
N ALA A 562 -8.72 1.39 -19.45
CA ALA A 562 -7.54 0.92 -20.20
C ALA A 562 -6.58 2.07 -20.55
N ALA A 563 -7.10 3.24 -20.93
CA ALA A 563 -6.28 4.43 -21.14
C ALA A 563 -5.56 4.88 -19.86
N CYS A 564 -6.25 4.85 -18.70
CA CYS A 564 -5.64 5.17 -17.42
C CYS A 564 -4.56 4.15 -17.01
N TRP A 565 -4.74 2.87 -17.34
CA TRP A 565 -3.72 1.83 -17.12
C TRP A 565 -2.46 2.08 -17.95
N ASN A 566 -2.61 2.42 -19.23
CA ASN A 566 -1.47 2.76 -20.10
C ASN A 566 -0.71 4.00 -19.56
N ASP A 567 -1.44 5.01 -19.09
CA ASP A 567 -0.83 6.17 -18.44
C ASP A 567 -0.08 5.77 -17.16
N LEU A 568 -0.64 4.89 -16.33
CA LEU A 568 0.02 4.39 -15.12
C LEU A 568 1.29 3.58 -15.43
N GLU A 569 1.24 2.71 -16.43
CA GLU A 569 2.40 1.92 -16.89
C GLU A 569 3.52 2.86 -17.36
N SER A 570 3.19 3.89 -18.13
CA SER A 570 4.14 4.94 -18.51
C SER A 570 4.78 5.63 -17.29
N LEU A 571 4.00 5.96 -16.25
CA LEU A 571 4.52 6.53 -15.00
C LEU A 571 5.44 5.57 -14.24
N GLN A 572 5.14 4.26 -14.25
CA GLN A 572 5.97 3.22 -13.67
C GLN A 572 7.31 3.10 -14.39
N GLU A 573 7.30 3.07 -15.73
CA GLU A 573 8.53 3.05 -16.54
C GLU A 573 9.41 4.27 -16.28
N MET A 574 8.82 5.48 -16.27
CA MET A 574 9.56 6.71 -15.95
C MET A 574 10.19 6.64 -14.54
N THR A 575 9.46 6.10 -13.57
CA THR A 575 9.96 5.90 -12.20
C THR A 575 11.10 4.88 -12.16
N HIS A 576 11.03 3.80 -12.95
CA HIS A 576 12.10 2.83 -13.09
C HIS A 576 13.36 3.44 -13.74
N VAL A 577 13.19 4.28 -14.78
CA VAL A 577 14.29 5.03 -15.41
C VAL A 577 14.96 5.98 -14.41
N ILE A 578 14.19 6.69 -13.58
CA ILE A 578 14.73 7.53 -12.50
C ILE A 578 15.56 6.69 -11.51
N GLY A 579 15.04 5.54 -11.11
CA GLY A 579 15.74 4.60 -10.23
C GLY A 579 17.07 4.12 -10.82
N SER A 580 17.07 3.74 -12.10
CA SER A 580 18.26 3.30 -12.83
C SER A 580 19.28 4.42 -13.01
N ARG A 581 18.85 5.63 -13.40
CA ARG A 581 19.73 6.81 -13.50
C ARG A 581 20.38 7.14 -12.17
N ARG A 582 19.66 7.00 -11.06
CA ARG A 582 20.21 7.22 -9.72
C ARG A 582 21.27 6.18 -9.36
N LYS A 583 21.02 4.89 -9.65
CA LYS A 583 22.02 3.82 -9.45
C LYS A 583 23.28 4.07 -10.27
N LEU A 584 23.13 4.46 -11.54
CA LEU A 584 24.25 4.79 -12.42
C LEU A 584 25.10 5.93 -11.84
N ARG A 585 24.48 7.05 -11.45
CA ARG A 585 25.22 8.16 -10.80
C ARG A 585 25.94 7.72 -9.52
N VAL A 586 25.33 6.84 -8.73
CA VAL A 586 25.97 6.32 -7.51
C VAL A 586 27.17 5.46 -7.87
N ASN A 587 27.08 4.61 -8.89
CA ASN A 587 28.20 3.80 -9.37
C ASN A 587 29.33 4.67 -9.94
N GLU A 588 29.02 5.66 -10.77
CA GLU A 588 30.01 6.62 -11.30
C GLU A 588 30.71 7.37 -10.16
N ALA A 589 29.95 7.77 -9.12
CA ALA A 589 30.51 8.41 -7.94
C ALA A 589 31.40 7.45 -7.15
N ILE A 590 30.98 6.18 -6.97
CA ILE A 590 31.79 5.15 -6.31
C ILE A 590 33.09 4.95 -7.08
N GLU A 591 33.02 4.74 -8.40
CA GLU A 591 34.18 4.54 -9.27
C GLU A 591 35.16 5.73 -9.21
N GLY A 592 34.62 6.96 -9.25
CA GLY A 592 35.42 8.17 -9.05
C GLY A 592 36.09 8.22 -7.68
N THR A 593 35.36 7.87 -6.61
CA THR A 593 35.94 7.82 -5.26
C THR A 593 36.94 6.69 -5.06
N THR A 594 36.72 5.50 -5.63
CA THR A 594 37.65 4.38 -5.53
C THR A 594 38.94 4.68 -6.27
N ARG A 595 38.85 5.32 -7.44
CA ARG A 595 40.05 5.75 -8.19
C ARG A 595 40.84 6.81 -7.41
N ASN A 596 40.16 7.80 -6.84
CA ASN A 596 40.81 8.79 -5.99
C ASN A 596 41.43 8.16 -4.73
N LEU A 597 40.76 7.18 -4.13
CA LEU A 597 41.29 6.43 -2.98
C LEU A 597 42.48 5.57 -3.37
N GLU A 598 42.44 4.90 -4.51
CA GLU A 598 43.56 4.13 -5.03
C GLU A 598 44.78 5.01 -5.28
N ASP A 599 44.59 6.16 -5.93
CA ASP A 599 45.66 7.14 -6.15
C ASP A 599 46.19 7.68 -4.81
N ALA A 600 45.32 7.93 -3.83
CA ALA A 600 45.71 8.29 -2.48
C ALA A 600 46.48 7.18 -1.76
N PHE A 601 46.08 5.91 -1.89
CA PHE A 601 46.79 4.76 -1.31
C PHE A 601 48.14 4.54 -1.98
N ARG A 602 48.23 4.68 -3.30
CA ARG A 602 49.50 4.62 -4.04
C ARG A 602 50.44 5.75 -3.61
N ALA A 603 49.92 6.96 -3.44
CA ALA A 603 50.69 8.09 -2.91
C ALA A 603 51.10 7.86 -1.45
N GLN A 604 50.20 7.35 -0.60
CA GLN A 604 50.45 7.11 0.82
C GLN A 604 51.43 5.96 1.04
N ALA A 605 51.37 4.87 0.27
CA ALA A 605 52.32 3.76 0.37
C ALA A 605 53.74 4.22 0.02
N ARG A 606 53.89 5.08 -1.00
CA ARG A 606 55.16 5.73 -1.37
C ARG A 606 55.65 6.67 -0.26
N ASN A 607 54.75 7.48 0.30
CA ASN A 607 55.10 8.44 1.33
C ASN A 607 55.41 7.78 2.68
N SER A 608 54.64 6.78 3.11
CA SER A 608 54.78 6.12 4.43
C SER A 608 56.13 5.44 4.58
N THR A 609 56.53 4.65 3.57
CA THR A 609 57.82 3.95 3.56
C THR A 609 59.00 4.92 3.55
N THR A 610 58.88 6.00 2.76
CA THR A 610 59.91 7.05 2.70
C THR A 610 60.02 7.82 4.03
N LEU A 611 58.89 8.10 4.68
CA LEU A 611 58.83 8.85 5.93
C LEU A 611 59.40 8.01 7.08
N GLU A 612 59.07 6.72 7.16
CA GLU A 612 59.64 5.78 8.13
C GLU A 612 61.17 5.66 7.96
N LEU A 613 61.66 5.52 6.71
CA LEU A 613 63.10 5.44 6.45
C LEU A 613 63.81 6.74 6.84
N THR A 614 63.23 7.89 6.51
CA THR A 614 63.79 9.21 6.86
C THR A 614 63.83 9.39 8.38
N GLN A 615 62.81 8.93 9.11
CA GLN A 615 62.79 8.97 10.58
C GLN A 615 63.90 8.13 11.21
N VAL A 616 64.14 6.92 10.69
CA VAL A 616 65.21 6.04 11.18
C VAL A 616 66.58 6.66 10.93
N ILE A 617 66.81 7.27 9.76
CA ILE A 617 68.06 7.95 9.42
C ILE A 617 68.25 9.22 10.28
N LEU A 618 67.21 10.04 10.44
CA LEU A 618 67.28 11.31 11.17
C LEU A 618 67.42 11.09 12.68
N SER A 619 66.83 10.03 13.22
CA SER A 619 67.06 9.62 14.62
C SER A 619 68.47 9.06 14.85
N GLY A 620 69.07 8.39 13.86
CA GLY A 620 70.46 7.93 13.93
C GLY A 620 71.47 9.06 13.91
N THR A 621 71.29 10.02 13.01
CA THR A 621 72.13 11.25 12.97
C THR A 621 72.00 12.05 14.27
N LEU A 622 70.78 12.25 14.78
CA LEU A 622 70.56 12.93 16.06
C LEU A 622 71.15 12.17 17.25
N ALA A 623 71.11 10.83 17.27
CA ALA A 623 71.71 10.02 18.33
C ALA A 623 73.24 10.12 18.33
N PHE A 624 73.86 10.10 17.15
CA PHE A 624 75.31 10.27 16.99
C PHE A 624 75.73 11.70 17.38
N ASP A 625 74.98 12.72 16.97
CA ASP A 625 75.26 14.11 17.35
C ASP A 625 75.14 14.33 18.87
N ILE A 626 74.17 13.70 19.55
CA ILE A 626 74.03 13.79 21.01
C ILE A 626 75.21 13.10 21.71
N LEU A 627 75.62 11.92 21.24
CA LEU A 627 76.75 11.17 21.81
C LEU A 627 78.08 11.90 21.59
N ASP A 628 78.30 12.45 20.40
CA ASP A 628 79.50 13.23 20.07
C ASP A 628 79.57 14.52 20.90
N ARG A 629 78.42 15.14 21.20
CA ARG A 629 78.35 16.26 22.14
C ARG A 629 78.59 15.87 23.60
N PHE A 630 78.23 14.65 24.01
CA PHE A 630 78.44 14.16 25.38
C PHE A 630 79.89 13.67 25.62
N SER A 631 80.56 13.17 24.58
CA SER A 631 81.95 12.70 24.62
C SER A 631 82.98 13.83 24.52
N GLY A 632 82.54 15.04 24.15
CA GLY A 632 83.31 16.27 24.26
C GLY A 632 84.37 16.48 23.18
N GLN A 633 84.28 15.82 22.01
CA GLN A 633 85.34 15.93 20.99
C GLN A 633 85.37 17.26 20.23
N TYR A 634 84.30 18.06 20.21
CA TYR A 634 84.21 19.25 19.33
C TYR A 634 83.70 20.56 19.95
N LEU A 635 83.67 20.71 21.28
CA LEU A 635 83.39 21.99 21.94
C LEU A 635 84.55 22.41 22.84
N SER A 636 85.13 23.57 22.53
CA SER A 636 86.21 24.28 23.24
C SER A 636 85.80 24.78 24.64
N TYR A 637 85.04 24.02 25.44
CA TYR A 637 84.78 24.35 26.84
C TYR A 637 85.27 23.24 27.76
N VAL A 638 86.22 23.64 28.61
CA VAL A 638 87.06 22.84 29.49
C VAL A 638 86.25 22.33 30.70
N ASP A 639 86.64 21.15 31.22
CA ASP A 639 86.27 20.54 32.53
C ASP A 639 85.20 19.43 32.61
N ILE A 640 85.30 18.37 31.79
CA ILE A 640 84.84 17.03 32.19
C ILE A 640 86.01 16.03 32.14
N ARG A 641 87.07 16.27 32.93
CA ARG A 641 88.28 15.41 32.97
C ARG A 641 88.00 13.96 33.37
N TRP A 642 86.98 13.71 34.20
CA TRP A 642 86.64 12.35 34.64
C TRP A 642 86.10 11.47 33.51
N ALA A 643 85.36 12.04 32.56
CA ALA A 643 84.84 11.29 31.41
C ALA A 643 85.96 10.93 30.43
N VAL A 644 86.88 11.86 30.18
CA VAL A 644 88.02 11.67 29.28
C VAL A 644 89.01 10.64 29.87
N GLU A 645 89.36 10.74 31.16
CA GLU A 645 90.32 9.82 31.80
C GLU A 645 89.74 8.40 32.02
N SER A 646 88.43 8.22 32.26
CA SER A 646 87.82 6.88 32.41
C SER A 646 87.34 6.21 31.13
N ILE A 647 86.89 6.97 30.11
CA ILE A 647 86.21 6.39 28.93
C ILE A 647 87.17 6.24 27.75
N GLN A 648 88.10 7.17 27.55
CA GLN A 648 89.00 7.17 26.39
C GLN A 648 89.92 5.94 26.29
N PRO A 649 90.59 5.45 27.36
CA PRO A 649 91.49 4.31 27.25
C PRO A 649 90.77 2.97 27.01
N TYR A 650 89.52 2.82 27.44
CA TYR A 650 88.78 1.56 27.35
C TYR A 650 87.76 1.50 26.20
N ALA A 651 87.19 2.64 25.77
CA ALA A 651 86.12 2.66 24.75
C ALA A 651 86.57 3.17 23.37
N VAL A 652 87.56 4.06 23.29
CA VAL A 652 87.98 4.71 22.02
C VAL A 652 89.19 4.02 21.39
N ASN A 653 90.15 3.56 22.19
CA ASN A 653 91.40 2.96 21.68
C ASN A 653 91.25 1.50 21.21
N VAL A 654 90.17 0.81 21.60
CA VAL A 654 89.87 -0.54 21.13
C VAL A 654 89.01 -0.44 19.86
N PRO A 655 89.46 -0.94 18.71
CA PRO A 655 88.66 -0.96 17.49
C PRO A 655 87.30 -1.62 17.76
N MET A 656 86.22 -1.06 17.21
CA MET A 656 84.83 -1.53 17.29
C MET A 656 84.03 -1.21 18.58
N ILE A 657 84.65 -0.92 19.73
CA ILE A 657 83.88 -0.65 20.97
C ILE A 657 83.11 0.68 20.88
N TRP A 658 83.75 1.73 20.35
CA TRP A 658 83.10 3.02 20.12
C TRP A 658 81.93 2.93 19.13
N PHE A 659 82.05 2.08 18.10
CA PHE A 659 80.98 1.82 17.15
C PHE A 659 79.79 1.11 17.83
N ALA A 660 80.05 0.12 18.69
CA ALA A 660 79.01 -0.56 19.44
C ALA A 660 78.24 0.38 20.38
N LEU A 661 78.92 1.33 21.02
CA LEU A 661 78.31 2.31 21.91
C LEU A 661 77.41 3.30 21.13
N ASN A 662 77.87 3.78 19.97
CA ASN A 662 77.06 4.58 19.06
C ASN A 662 75.81 3.83 18.57
N MET A 663 75.95 2.56 18.19
CA MET A 663 74.82 1.72 17.80
C MET A 663 73.82 1.51 18.95
N CYS A 664 74.30 1.37 20.19
CA CYS A 664 73.44 1.30 21.38
C CYS A 664 72.69 2.60 21.68
N ALA A 665 73.31 3.77 21.52
CA ALA A 665 72.59 5.03 21.69
C ALA A 665 71.57 5.26 20.57
N TRP A 666 71.88 4.86 19.33
CA TRP A 666 70.92 4.91 18.24
C TRP A 666 69.70 4.04 18.52
N THR A 667 69.87 2.81 19.03
CA THR A 667 68.73 1.95 19.38
C THR A 667 67.90 2.54 20.53
N VAL A 668 68.52 3.20 21.51
CA VAL A 668 67.79 3.87 22.61
C VAL A 668 67.03 5.11 22.13
N VAL A 669 67.69 6.04 21.43
CA VAL A 669 67.07 7.28 20.95
C VAL A 669 66.04 7.01 19.86
N GLY A 670 66.38 6.16 18.88
CA GLY A 670 65.46 5.70 17.84
C GLY A 670 64.28 4.94 18.43
N GLY A 671 64.53 4.04 19.39
CA GLY A 671 63.48 3.34 20.13
C GLY A 671 62.55 4.28 20.89
N SER A 672 63.08 5.34 21.51
CA SER A 672 62.31 6.33 22.27
C SER A 672 61.40 7.19 21.38
N ILE A 673 61.89 7.61 20.21
CA ILE A 673 61.10 8.37 19.22
C ILE A 673 60.01 7.49 18.62
N LEU A 674 60.34 6.24 18.26
CA LEU A 674 59.35 5.27 17.78
C LEU A 674 58.28 4.99 18.84
N TRP A 675 58.68 4.87 20.11
CA TRP A 675 57.74 4.73 21.22
C TRP A 675 56.83 5.96 21.39
N LEU A 676 57.39 7.18 21.35
CA LEU A 676 56.61 8.42 21.46
C LEU A 676 55.60 8.55 20.31
N MET A 677 56.02 8.23 19.08
CA MET A 677 55.14 8.27 17.91
C MET A 677 54.05 7.21 17.98
N ARG A 678 54.37 5.99 18.43
CA ARG A 678 53.36 4.95 18.71
C ARG A 678 52.41 5.39 19.82
N HIS A 679 52.90 6.10 20.83
CA HIS A 679 52.08 6.63 21.92
C HIS A 679 51.15 7.76 21.46
N LEU A 680 51.62 8.67 20.60
CA LEU A 680 50.79 9.70 19.98
C LEU A 680 49.76 9.09 19.01
N ALA A 681 50.17 8.14 18.16
CA ALA A 681 49.26 7.40 17.29
C ALA A 681 48.18 6.69 18.12
N PHE A 682 48.56 6.02 19.22
CA PHE A 682 47.63 5.42 20.16
C PHE A 682 46.64 6.44 20.73
N LYS A 683 47.07 7.66 21.10
CA LYS A 683 46.14 8.72 21.57
C LYS A 683 45.11 9.16 20.51
N HIS A 684 45.39 8.98 19.23
CA HIS A 684 44.51 9.35 18.12
C HIS A 684 43.68 8.20 17.52
N CYS A 685 43.98 6.93 17.86
CA CYS A 685 43.35 5.76 17.21
C CYS A 685 41.87 5.49 17.56
N SER A 686 41.22 6.21 18.46
CA SER A 686 39.82 5.95 18.86
C SER A 686 38.86 7.04 18.39
N VAL A 687 38.65 7.13 17.09
CA VAL A 687 37.69 8.07 16.50
C VAL A 687 36.34 7.37 16.30
N GLU A 688 35.29 7.91 16.90
CA GLU A 688 33.90 7.55 16.61
C GLU A 688 33.34 8.50 15.56
N THR A 689 32.87 7.94 14.46
CA THR A 689 32.20 8.70 13.38
C THR A 689 30.72 8.30 13.33
N SER A 690 29.82 9.26 13.43
CA SER A 690 28.37 9.05 13.22
C SER A 690 27.92 9.79 11.97
N LYS A 691 27.18 9.09 11.09
CA LYS A 691 26.54 9.67 9.91
C LYS A 691 25.03 9.65 10.11
N ILE A 692 24.41 10.82 10.05
CA ILE A 692 22.98 11.02 10.32
C ILE A 692 22.33 11.60 9.08
N THR A 693 21.34 10.90 8.51
CA THR A 693 20.54 11.37 7.38
C THR A 693 19.31 12.12 7.89
N LEU A 694 19.12 13.37 7.46
CA LEU A 694 18.09 14.26 8.01
C LEU A 694 17.00 14.57 6.98
N ASN A 695 17.37 14.95 5.75
CA ASN A 695 16.46 15.42 4.70
C ASN A 695 15.44 16.48 5.19
N LYS A 696 15.88 17.44 6.02
CA LYS A 696 14.99 18.43 6.68
C LYS A 696 15.06 19.81 6.01
N PRO A 697 13.93 20.53 5.85
CA PRO A 697 13.92 21.87 5.28
C PRO A 697 14.52 22.92 6.24
N ILE A 698 15.22 23.91 5.68
CA ILE A 698 15.86 25.00 6.43
C ILE A 698 15.68 26.37 5.79
N HIS A 699 15.73 27.40 6.64
CA HIS A 699 15.88 28.78 6.23
C HIS A 699 17.34 29.09 5.87
N LEU A 700 17.62 29.13 4.57
CA LEU A 700 18.94 29.43 3.99
C LEU A 700 19.58 30.72 4.52
N SER A 701 18.78 31.76 4.74
CA SER A 701 19.28 33.06 5.22
C SER A 701 19.75 33.01 6.69
N ARG A 702 19.12 32.17 7.51
CA ARG A 702 19.50 31.96 8.92
C ARG A 702 20.68 31.00 9.01
N TRP A 703 20.67 29.95 8.18
CA TRP A 703 21.78 29.01 8.03
C TRP A 703 23.09 29.70 7.62
N ARG A 704 23.06 30.56 6.59
CA ARG A 704 24.24 31.32 6.15
C ARG A 704 24.80 32.25 7.24
N ARG A 705 23.92 32.89 8.01
CA ARG A 705 24.32 33.71 9.16
C ARG A 705 24.98 32.89 10.26
N PHE A 706 24.48 31.67 10.50
CA PHE A 706 25.10 30.75 11.46
C PHE A 706 26.49 30.32 11.00
N ILE A 707 26.63 29.85 9.76
CA ILE A 707 27.93 29.40 9.22
C ILE A 707 28.95 30.53 9.18
N ALA A 708 28.54 31.77 8.86
CA ALA A 708 29.44 32.92 8.88
C ALA A 708 30.02 33.25 10.27
N SER A 709 29.39 32.76 11.35
CA SER A 709 29.89 32.93 12.72
C SER A 709 30.88 31.84 13.16
N ARG A 710 31.17 30.85 12.31
CA ARG A 710 32.05 29.71 12.62
C ARG A 710 33.29 29.71 11.75
N ASP A 711 34.37 29.14 12.28
CA ASP A 711 35.62 28.92 11.55
C ASP A 711 35.50 27.61 10.75
N VAL A 712 35.18 27.73 9.46
CA VAL A 712 34.91 26.59 8.58
C VAL A 712 36.23 26.07 8.01
N GLU A 713 36.65 24.89 8.46
CA GLU A 713 37.88 24.23 8.01
C GLU A 713 37.81 23.73 6.56
N SER A 714 36.65 23.22 6.15
CA SER A 714 36.46 22.70 4.79
C SER A 714 35.09 23.05 4.24
N THR A 715 35.08 23.58 3.02
CA THR A 715 33.85 23.79 2.23
C THR A 715 34.02 23.08 0.90
N THR A 716 33.21 22.05 0.66
CA THR A 716 33.19 21.35 -0.62
C THR A 716 31.84 21.58 -1.28
N SER A 717 31.84 22.28 -2.41
CA SER A 717 30.63 22.49 -3.21
C SER A 717 30.60 21.54 -4.39
N THR A 718 29.54 20.74 -4.50
CA THR A 718 29.25 19.93 -5.68
C THR A 718 28.05 20.53 -6.41
N GLN A 719 28.28 21.05 -7.62
CA GLN A 719 27.22 21.54 -8.50
C GLN A 719 26.89 20.47 -9.54
N SER A 720 25.66 19.97 -9.50
CA SER A 720 25.04 19.21 -10.59
C SER A 720 23.89 20.07 -11.12
N GLY A 721 23.73 20.25 -12.43
CA GLY A 721 22.97 21.38 -13.02
C GLY A 721 21.67 21.88 -12.34
N LYS A 722 20.88 21.00 -11.69
CA LYS A 722 19.71 21.40 -10.88
C LYS A 722 19.93 21.50 -9.36
N GLN A 723 20.93 20.86 -8.75
CA GLN A 723 21.17 20.87 -7.29
C GLN A 723 22.54 21.42 -6.94
N ARG A 724 22.61 22.24 -5.87
CA ARG A 724 23.87 22.77 -5.34
C ARG A 724 24.05 22.26 -3.92
N VAL A 725 24.79 21.16 -3.78
CA VAL A 725 25.08 20.57 -2.47
C VAL A 725 26.40 21.13 -1.97
N VAL A 726 26.36 21.81 -0.83
CA VAL A 726 27.55 22.33 -0.15
C VAL A 726 27.73 21.58 1.17
N LYS A 727 28.93 21.04 1.37
CA LYS A 727 29.35 20.41 2.61
C LYS A 727 30.16 21.41 3.42
N TYR A 728 29.72 21.68 4.64
CA TYR A 728 30.37 22.57 5.60
C TYR A 728 30.99 21.75 6.72
N GLY A 729 32.32 21.74 6.82
CA GLY A 729 33.08 21.06 7.88
C GLY A 729 33.73 22.06 8.85
N TRP A 730 33.43 21.96 10.14
CA TRP A 730 34.02 22.81 11.17
C TRP A 730 34.23 22.07 12.50
N THR A 731 35.17 22.56 13.32
CA THR A 731 35.36 22.11 14.70
C THR A 731 34.71 23.11 15.65
N GLU A 732 33.99 22.62 16.67
CA GLU A 732 33.36 23.55 17.62
C GLU A 732 34.37 24.18 18.58
N PRO A 733 34.15 25.43 19.02
CA PRO A 733 35.00 26.03 20.03
C PRO A 733 34.91 25.25 21.34
N ARG A 734 36.01 25.25 22.10
CA ARG A 734 36.10 24.54 23.39
C ARG A 734 35.08 25.12 24.36
N ASP A 735 34.11 24.29 24.72
CA ASP A 735 33.00 24.63 25.60
C ASP A 735 32.76 23.49 26.58
N LYS A 736 32.38 23.80 27.82
CA LYS A 736 32.13 22.82 28.88
C LYS A 736 31.04 21.82 28.50
N LYS A 737 30.15 22.18 27.57
CA LYS A 737 29.08 21.31 27.06
C LYS A 737 29.56 20.02 26.38
N TRP A 738 30.81 19.98 25.91
CA TRP A 738 31.37 18.84 25.18
C TRP A 738 32.14 17.84 26.05
N ARG A 739 32.35 18.13 27.35
CA ARG A 739 33.03 17.24 28.33
C ARG A 739 34.30 16.57 27.76
N GLY A 740 35.20 17.38 27.20
CA GLY A 740 36.44 16.90 26.57
C GLY A 740 36.91 17.77 25.41
N LEU A 741 37.58 17.16 24.43
CA LEU A 741 37.94 17.80 23.17
C LEU A 741 36.67 18.11 22.35
N SER A 742 36.65 19.24 21.65
CA SER A 742 35.48 19.61 20.85
C SER A 742 35.24 18.64 19.68
N PRO A 743 33.98 18.29 19.38
CA PRO A 743 33.63 17.46 18.22
C PRO A 743 33.80 18.24 16.91
N LYS A 744 34.07 17.49 15.84
CA LYS A 744 34.08 18.00 14.45
C LYS A 744 32.76 17.62 13.76
N PHE A 745 32.13 18.59 13.12
CA PHE A 745 30.88 18.42 12.39
C PHE A 745 31.07 18.68 10.91
N GLU A 746 30.44 17.86 10.06
CA GLU A 746 30.31 18.11 8.63
C GLU A 746 28.84 18.03 8.22
N VAL A 747 28.25 19.12 7.75
CA VAL A 747 26.84 19.17 7.36
C VAL A 747 26.70 19.41 5.86
N ALA A 748 25.97 18.53 5.17
CA ALA A 748 25.67 18.65 3.75
C ALA A 748 24.30 19.31 3.55
N VAL A 749 24.30 20.45 2.86
CA VAL A 749 23.12 21.28 2.61
C VAL A 749 22.90 21.49 1.12
N ASP A 750 21.67 21.33 0.65
CA ASP A 750 21.25 21.81 -0.66
C ASP A 750 20.89 23.30 -0.57
N GLU A 751 21.75 24.15 -1.13
CA GLU A 751 21.59 25.60 -1.09
C GLU A 751 20.50 26.12 -2.04
N ARG A 752 20.10 25.33 -3.04
CA ARG A 752 19.12 25.78 -4.04
C ARG A 752 17.70 25.60 -3.54
N TYR A 753 17.42 24.46 -2.90
CA TYR A 753 16.09 24.12 -2.41
C TYR A 753 15.94 24.29 -0.88
N GLY A 754 17.05 24.48 -0.15
CA GLY A 754 17.03 24.75 1.28
C GLY A 754 16.76 23.52 2.13
N PHE A 755 17.52 22.44 1.92
CA PHE A 755 17.40 21.20 2.67
C PHE A 755 18.73 20.76 3.28
N ILE A 756 18.72 20.28 4.51
CA ILE A 756 19.84 19.52 5.07
C ILE A 756 19.68 18.07 4.65
N LEU A 757 20.68 17.52 3.97
CA LEU A 757 20.64 16.13 3.51
C LEU A 757 21.15 15.18 4.59
N HIS A 758 22.37 15.40 5.07
CA HIS A 758 23.00 14.57 6.10
C HIS A 758 24.06 15.36 6.88
N ALA A 759 24.30 14.92 8.12
CA ALA A 759 25.36 15.41 8.99
C ALA A 759 26.30 14.27 9.36
N PHE A 760 27.59 14.57 9.43
CA PHE A 760 28.64 13.70 9.94
C PHE A 760 29.22 14.32 11.19
N VAL A 761 29.41 13.49 12.22
CA VAL A 761 30.01 13.89 13.49
C VAL A 761 31.21 13.02 13.75
N VAL A 762 32.34 13.64 14.08
CA VAL A 762 33.60 12.97 14.39
C VAL A 762 34.01 13.35 15.81
N VAL A 763 34.10 12.35 16.70
CA VAL A 763 34.47 12.52 18.11
C VAL A 763 35.60 11.57 18.47
N ASN A 764 36.61 12.03 19.21
CA ASN A 764 37.65 11.15 19.73
C ASN A 764 37.26 10.60 21.12
N LYS A 765 36.95 9.31 21.20
CA LYS A 765 36.48 8.63 22.43
C LYS A 765 37.49 8.60 23.58
N ARG A 766 38.80 8.70 23.30
CA ARG A 766 39.83 8.68 24.35
C ARG A 766 40.01 10.03 25.02
N LEU A 767 39.53 11.11 24.41
CA LEU A 767 39.67 12.49 24.89
C LEU A 767 38.33 13.16 25.20
N CYS A 768 37.20 12.51 24.88
CA CYS A 768 35.85 13.02 25.12
C CYS A 768 34.97 11.93 25.72
N GLU A 769 34.17 12.28 26.72
CA GLU A 769 33.21 11.37 27.35
C GLU A 769 31.86 11.32 26.61
N THR A 770 31.64 12.18 25.63
CA THR A 770 30.36 12.29 24.90
C THR A 770 30.34 11.39 23.66
N SER A 771 29.23 10.66 23.45
CA SER A 771 28.99 9.93 22.20
C SER A 771 28.67 10.89 21.05
N ALA A 772 29.02 10.48 19.82
CA ALA A 772 28.71 11.23 18.60
C ALA A 772 27.21 11.57 18.43
N ASN A 773 26.30 10.69 18.84
CA ASN A 773 24.85 10.94 18.74
C ASN A 773 24.36 11.99 19.75
N ASP A 774 24.89 11.98 20.97
CA ASP A 774 24.57 13.00 21.97
C ASP A 774 25.15 14.36 21.61
N ALA A 775 26.35 14.36 21.00
CA ALA A 775 26.95 15.57 20.46
C ALA A 775 26.08 16.19 19.36
N TRP A 776 25.52 15.36 18.46
CA TRP A 776 24.56 15.82 17.45
C TRP A 776 23.26 16.35 18.06
N ARG A 777 22.67 15.64 19.03
CA ARG A 777 21.44 16.07 19.70
C ARG A 777 21.61 17.46 20.33
N ARG A 778 22.72 17.68 21.04
CA ARG A 778 23.02 18.99 21.64
C ARG A 778 23.18 20.09 20.58
N LEU A 779 23.85 19.80 19.46
CA LEU A 779 23.93 20.73 18.34
C LEU A 779 22.55 21.01 17.72
N TRP A 780 21.71 19.99 17.56
CA TRP A 780 20.38 20.11 16.99
C TRP A 780 19.49 21.08 17.77
N PHE A 781 19.42 20.89 19.10
CA PHE A 781 18.67 21.78 19.98
C PHE A 781 19.24 23.21 20.01
N ASP A 782 20.55 23.35 20.21
CA ASP A 782 21.21 24.67 20.34
C ASP A 782 21.16 25.51 19.05
N VAL A 783 21.21 24.86 17.89
CA VAL A 783 21.42 25.53 16.60
C VAL A 783 20.17 25.54 15.75
N PHE A 784 19.55 24.38 15.52
CA PHE A 784 18.46 24.29 14.56
C PHE A 784 17.12 24.71 15.15
N LEU A 785 16.88 24.36 16.42
CA LEU A 785 15.67 24.75 17.14
C LEU A 785 15.79 26.13 17.79
N ALA A 786 16.82 26.37 18.63
CA ALA A 786 16.93 27.63 19.36
C ALA A 786 17.18 28.87 18.47
N ARG A 787 17.77 28.69 17.26
CA ARG A 787 17.95 29.78 16.27
C ARG A 787 16.93 29.76 15.15
N GLU A 788 15.88 28.92 15.25
CA GLU A 788 14.82 28.75 14.26
C GLU A 788 15.35 28.56 12.81
N ILE A 789 16.41 27.78 12.63
CA ILE A 789 16.96 27.52 11.29
C ILE A 789 16.08 26.49 10.56
N PHE A 790 15.47 25.58 11.30
CA PHE A 790 14.51 24.60 10.81
C PHE A 790 13.16 25.26 10.45
N ASP A 791 12.62 24.97 9.27
CA ASP A 791 11.33 25.50 8.81
C ASP A 791 10.19 24.51 9.13
N ALA A 792 9.55 24.70 10.29
CA ALA A 792 8.45 23.85 10.77
C ALA A 792 7.15 24.00 9.95
N ARG A 793 7.02 25.03 9.09
CA ARG A 793 5.81 25.24 8.28
C ARG A 793 5.73 24.29 7.10
N ARG A 794 6.85 23.65 6.74
CA ARG A 794 6.95 22.78 5.56
C ARG A 794 6.81 21.29 5.86
N GLU A 795 6.99 20.83 7.10
CA GLU A 795 6.73 19.43 7.51
C GLU A 795 6.40 19.28 9.02
N LYS A 796 5.47 18.35 9.36
CA LYS A 796 5.14 17.92 10.74
C LYS A 796 6.05 16.75 11.18
N PHE A 797 6.87 16.93 12.21
CA PHE A 797 7.75 15.92 12.82
C PHE A 797 7.88 16.15 14.34
N ASP A 798 8.24 15.12 15.11
CA ASP A 798 8.45 15.22 16.56
C ASP A 798 9.72 16.05 16.86
N VAL A 799 9.54 17.07 17.70
CA VAL A 799 10.51 18.14 17.98
C VAL A 799 11.69 17.64 18.81
N ILE A 800 11.51 16.55 19.58
CA ILE A 800 12.49 16.09 20.56
C ILE A 800 13.39 14.98 20.00
N THR A 801 12.82 14.03 19.27
CA THR A 801 13.54 12.85 18.75
C THR A 801 14.09 13.06 17.35
N GLY A 802 13.42 13.90 16.56
CA GLY A 802 13.71 14.09 15.15
C GLY A 802 13.25 12.95 14.25
N ASP A 803 12.51 11.99 14.80
CA ASP A 803 11.89 10.88 14.08
C ASP A 803 10.57 11.30 13.44
N ARG A 804 10.14 10.50 12.44
CA ARG A 804 8.86 10.66 11.75
C ARG A 804 7.74 10.45 12.76
N MET A 805 6.94 11.49 13.02
CA MET A 805 5.56 11.22 13.43
C MET A 805 4.97 10.41 12.28
N SER A 806 4.58 9.16 12.56
CA SER A 806 3.65 8.45 11.70
C SER A 806 2.54 9.44 11.32
N PRO A 807 2.09 9.48 10.05
CA PRO A 807 0.87 10.22 9.76
C PRO A 807 -0.15 9.73 10.79
N ALA A 808 -0.77 10.66 11.52
CA ALA A 808 -1.90 10.34 12.36
C ALA A 808 -2.90 9.57 11.46
N ALA A 809 -2.89 8.24 11.59
CA ALA A 809 -4.13 7.59 11.94
C ALA A 809 -4.51 8.18 13.30
N ASP A 810 -5.76 8.57 13.38
CA ASP A 810 -6.41 9.01 14.59
C ASP A 810 -6.09 8.07 15.75
N GLU A 811 -6.04 8.64 16.95
CA GLU A 811 -5.73 8.00 18.22
C GLU A 811 -6.41 6.64 18.37
N GLU A 812 -5.62 5.58 18.60
CA GLU A 812 -6.11 4.41 19.32
C GLU A 812 -4.93 3.72 20.04
N ASN A 813 -5.23 3.33 21.28
CA ASN A 813 -4.31 2.80 22.28
C ASN A 813 -3.47 1.60 21.77
N ASP A 814 -2.16 1.71 21.92
CA ASP A 814 -1.23 0.58 21.90
C ASP A 814 -1.29 -0.11 23.27
N ASP A 815 -2.14 -1.12 23.38
CA ASP A 815 -1.85 -2.32 24.16
C ASP A 815 -2.38 -3.52 23.34
N ASP A 816 -1.55 -4.56 23.25
CA ASP A 816 -1.80 -5.88 22.65
C ASP A 816 -1.68 -6.04 21.11
N ILE A 817 -0.53 -6.54 20.65
CA ILE A 817 -0.33 -7.92 20.15
C ILE A 817 1.06 -8.04 19.50
N VAL A 818 1.98 -8.63 20.27
CA VAL A 818 3.03 -9.51 19.75
C VAL A 818 2.34 -10.85 19.46
N HIS A 819 2.35 -11.32 18.22
CA HIS A 819 2.52 -12.74 17.83
C HIS A 819 2.22 -12.94 16.33
N ARG A 820 3.26 -13.23 15.54
CA ARG A 820 3.13 -14.12 14.39
C ARG A 820 4.18 -15.21 14.49
N ARG A 821 3.70 -16.44 14.66
CA ARG A 821 4.48 -17.68 14.60
C ARG A 821 4.90 -17.96 13.15
N HIS A 822 6.19 -18.29 13.02
CA HIS A 822 6.74 -19.18 12.01
C HIS A 822 6.26 -20.63 12.24
N VAL A 823 6.45 -21.48 11.22
CA VAL A 823 6.99 -22.87 11.24
C VAL A 823 6.81 -23.41 9.79
N ASP A 824 7.84 -23.53 8.94
CA ASP A 824 8.88 -24.59 8.79
C ASP A 824 8.58 -25.46 7.54
N ALA A 825 9.45 -26.14 6.79
CA ALA A 825 10.87 -26.51 6.87
C ALA A 825 11.45 -26.69 5.42
N ARG A 826 12.59 -27.41 5.24
CA ARG A 826 13.79 -26.90 4.57
C ARG A 826 14.63 -28.06 3.88
N VAL A 827 14.95 -28.03 2.54
CA VAL A 827 16.28 -28.21 1.74
C VAL A 827 17.10 -29.56 1.76
N THR A 828 18.35 -29.76 1.23
CA THR A 828 19.54 -28.95 0.75
C THR A 828 20.27 -29.55 -0.51
N LEU A 829 21.28 -28.98 -1.20
CA LEU A 829 22.50 -28.19 -0.82
C LEU A 829 23.05 -27.40 -2.04
N GLY A 830 23.02 -26.07 -2.04
CA GLY A 830 23.67 -25.26 -3.08
C GLY A 830 23.72 -23.80 -2.64
N ASP A 831 24.89 -23.40 -2.13
CA ASP A 831 25.41 -22.04 -1.89
C ASP A 831 24.42 -20.89 -1.59
N ASP A 832 23.50 -21.08 -0.64
CA ASP A 832 22.89 -19.94 0.05
C ASP A 832 23.80 -19.53 1.20
N GLY A 833 24.74 -18.63 0.90
CA GLY A 833 25.56 -17.97 1.90
C GLY A 833 24.70 -17.34 2.99
N VAL A 834 25.14 -17.47 4.25
CA VAL A 834 24.56 -16.77 5.40
C VAL A 834 24.41 -15.28 5.03
N ASP A 835 23.19 -14.75 5.05
CA ASP A 835 22.97 -13.31 4.82
C ASP A 835 23.63 -12.54 5.95
N VAL A 836 24.86 -12.07 5.68
CA VAL A 836 25.75 -11.39 6.61
C VAL A 836 25.06 -10.21 7.28
N ARG A 837 24.05 -9.61 6.64
CA ARG A 837 23.27 -8.49 7.19
C ARG A 837 22.23 -8.91 8.22
N ASP A 838 21.74 -10.14 8.15
CA ASP A 838 20.78 -10.69 9.12
C ASP A 838 21.51 -11.28 10.33
N ALA A 839 22.67 -11.93 10.10
CA ALA A 839 23.59 -12.34 11.15
C ALA A 839 24.15 -11.14 11.94
N ALA A 840 24.56 -10.06 11.27
CA ALA A 840 25.06 -8.84 11.91
C ALA A 840 23.97 -8.10 12.71
N ARG A 841 22.70 -8.10 12.24
CA ARG A 841 21.57 -7.52 12.98
C ARG A 841 21.23 -8.32 14.24
N ARG A 842 21.34 -9.64 14.20
CA ARG A 842 21.07 -10.53 15.35
C ARG A 842 22.22 -10.51 16.37
N LEU A 843 23.47 -10.36 15.92
CA LEU A 843 24.65 -10.14 16.76
C LEU A 843 24.55 -8.83 17.57
N ALA A 844 23.95 -7.78 17.00
CA ALA A 844 23.81 -6.48 17.66
C ALA A 844 22.75 -6.45 18.79
N GLY A 845 21.87 -7.47 18.87
CA GLY A 845 20.70 -7.45 19.75
C GLY A 845 20.74 -8.34 20.99
N ARG A 846 21.85 -9.05 21.30
CA ARG A 846 21.88 -10.04 22.41
C ARG A 846 22.93 -9.70 23.47
N ALA A 847 22.56 -9.85 24.74
CA ALA A 847 23.43 -9.60 25.88
C ALA A 847 24.62 -10.61 25.90
N THR A 848 25.82 -10.08 26.06
CA THR A 848 27.10 -10.80 25.92
C THR A 848 27.51 -11.67 27.12
N CYS A 849 26.73 -11.69 28.20
CA CYS A 849 27.18 -12.19 29.52
C CYS A 849 26.17 -13.16 30.18
N ASP A 850 25.71 -14.19 29.46
CA ASP A 850 24.83 -15.24 30.02
C ASP A 850 25.62 -16.55 30.27
N LEU A 851 25.64 -17.02 31.52
CA LEU A 851 26.51 -18.11 31.99
C LEU A 851 26.04 -19.50 31.53
N GLU A 852 24.72 -19.73 31.41
CA GLU A 852 24.17 -21.00 30.94
C GLU A 852 24.44 -21.22 29.45
N ARG A 853 24.41 -20.11 28.69
CA ARG A 853 24.75 -20.06 27.28
C ARG A 853 26.21 -20.42 27.04
N TRP A 854 27.10 -19.88 27.88
CA TRP A 854 28.52 -20.20 27.88
C TRP A 854 28.78 -21.70 28.12
N ARG A 855 28.08 -22.30 29.08
CA ARG A 855 28.17 -23.75 29.35
C ARG A 855 27.72 -24.60 28.16
N ARG A 856 26.76 -24.14 27.36
CA ARG A 856 26.24 -24.85 26.19
C ARG A 856 27.21 -24.81 25.01
N ALA A 857 27.72 -23.63 24.66
CA ALA A 857 28.66 -23.46 23.56
C ALA A 857 30.01 -24.14 23.82
N VAL A 858 30.49 -24.10 25.06
CA VAL A 858 31.73 -24.81 25.45
C VAL A 858 31.55 -26.33 25.38
N ARG A 859 30.42 -26.85 25.86
CA ARG A 859 30.12 -28.30 25.77
C ARG A 859 30.00 -28.77 24.31
N TYR A 860 29.46 -27.91 23.44
CA TYR A 860 29.39 -28.15 21.99
C TYR A 860 30.79 -28.22 21.34
N CYS A 861 31.66 -27.26 21.65
CA CYS A 861 33.04 -27.25 21.13
C CYS A 861 33.86 -28.45 21.63
N VAL A 862 33.71 -28.81 22.90
CA VAL A 862 34.41 -29.97 23.48
C VAL A 862 33.95 -31.27 22.82
N ASN A 863 32.64 -31.46 22.62
CA ASN A 863 32.12 -32.63 21.91
C ASN A 863 32.52 -32.68 20.41
N ALA A 864 32.72 -31.53 19.77
CA ALA A 864 33.23 -31.45 18.39
C ALA A 864 34.72 -31.83 18.30
N VAL A 865 35.51 -31.62 19.36
CA VAL A 865 36.97 -31.82 19.38
C VAL A 865 37.39 -33.18 19.96
N ASP A 866 36.68 -33.73 20.94
CA ASP A 866 37.08 -34.97 21.64
C ASP A 866 36.59 -36.28 20.97
N GLY A 867 36.18 -36.25 19.69
CA GLY A 867 35.81 -37.43 18.90
C GLY A 867 36.99 -38.32 18.52
N ARG A 868 37.79 -38.77 19.50
CA ARG A 868 38.64 -39.95 19.35
C ARG A 868 37.71 -41.16 19.34
N ASP A 869 37.33 -41.66 18.16
CA ASP A 869 37.11 -43.10 17.98
C ASP A 869 36.96 -43.58 16.53
N VAL A 870 37.26 -42.76 15.51
CA VAL A 870 37.28 -43.26 14.13
C VAL A 870 38.61 -42.90 13.43
N VAL A 871 39.61 -43.76 13.70
CA VAL A 871 40.76 -44.15 12.86
C VAL A 871 41.84 -43.10 12.55
N GLY A 872 43.06 -43.35 13.05
CA GLY A 872 44.29 -43.27 12.23
C GLY A 872 45.22 -42.06 12.34
N GLY A 873 45.86 -41.87 13.50
CA GLY A 873 47.23 -41.35 13.68
C GLY A 873 47.79 -40.26 12.76
N THR A 874 47.68 -38.99 13.19
CA THR A 874 48.74 -37.96 13.05
C THR A 874 48.49 -36.86 14.09
N ARG A 875 49.53 -36.47 14.85
CA ARG A 875 49.46 -35.37 15.82
C ARG A 875 49.31 -34.06 15.05
N VAL A 876 48.17 -33.38 15.16
CA VAL A 876 48.04 -31.99 14.73
C VAL A 876 48.44 -31.11 15.91
N ASP A 877 49.55 -30.38 15.75
CA ASP A 877 49.94 -29.33 16.67
C ASP A 877 48.97 -28.14 16.49
N VAL A 878 48.15 -27.86 17.50
CA VAL A 878 47.11 -26.81 17.48
C VAL A 878 47.72 -25.44 17.15
N VAL A 879 49.01 -25.27 17.43
CA VAL A 879 49.79 -24.06 17.11
C VAL A 879 50.01 -23.87 15.61
N GLU A 880 50.08 -24.96 14.84
CA GLU A 880 50.32 -24.91 13.38
C GLU A 880 49.04 -24.66 12.60
N ALA A 881 47.90 -25.20 13.07
CA ALA A 881 46.57 -24.88 12.54
C ALA A 881 46.19 -23.40 12.74
N LEU A 882 46.63 -22.80 13.85
CA LEU A 882 46.45 -21.37 14.12
C LEU A 882 47.38 -20.47 13.30
N ARG A 883 48.50 -20.97 12.77
CA ARG A 883 49.41 -20.23 11.86
C ARG A 883 48.91 -20.18 10.42
N ALA A 884 48.04 -21.10 10.01
CA ALA A 884 47.50 -21.18 8.65
C ALA A 884 46.45 -20.09 8.34
N PHE A 885 45.85 -19.47 9.35
CA PHE A 885 44.97 -18.31 9.20
C PHE A 885 45.76 -17.01 9.34
N GLY A 886 45.88 -16.28 8.23
CA GLY A 886 46.69 -15.07 8.09
C GLY A 886 46.36 -13.90 9.03
N VAL A 887 47.26 -12.91 8.97
CA VAL A 887 47.73 -11.98 10.02
C VAL A 887 46.73 -10.97 10.61
N ASP A 888 45.49 -10.85 10.16
CA ASP A 888 44.67 -9.67 10.52
C ASP A 888 43.87 -9.76 11.83
N GLY A 889 43.95 -10.90 12.54
CA GLY A 889 43.37 -11.06 13.89
C GLY A 889 44.35 -10.81 15.05
N PHE A 890 45.65 -10.72 14.78
CA PHE A 890 46.70 -10.72 15.82
C PHE A 890 46.86 -9.37 16.55
N ALA A 891 46.51 -8.26 15.90
CA ALA A 891 46.84 -6.92 16.39
C ALA A 891 45.91 -6.41 17.51
N ALA A 892 44.65 -6.86 17.55
CA ALA A 892 43.69 -6.43 18.57
C ALA A 892 43.88 -7.17 19.90
N ALA A 893 44.31 -8.44 19.86
CA ALA A 893 44.54 -9.27 21.03
C ALA A 893 45.83 -8.89 21.79
N ALA A 894 46.88 -8.47 21.06
CA ALA A 894 48.13 -7.98 21.65
C ALA A 894 47.94 -6.72 22.51
N ALA A 895 46.96 -5.86 22.19
CA ALA A 895 46.70 -4.61 22.91
C ALA A 895 46.00 -4.81 24.27
N ILE A 896 45.24 -5.90 24.44
CA ILE A 896 44.51 -6.20 25.68
C ILE A 896 45.39 -7.02 26.64
N ALA A 897 46.22 -7.92 26.11
CA ALA A 897 47.25 -8.63 26.88
C ALA A 897 48.30 -7.67 27.48
N LEU A 898 48.71 -6.63 26.74
CA LEU A 898 49.59 -5.57 27.24
C LEU A 898 48.94 -4.70 28.34
N GLY A 899 47.60 -4.58 28.32
CA GLY A 899 46.85 -3.78 29.30
C GLY A 899 46.69 -4.46 30.66
N LEU A 900 46.61 -5.80 30.70
CA LEU A 900 46.54 -6.58 31.93
C LEU A 900 47.91 -6.86 32.55
N ALA A 901 48.97 -6.94 31.73
CA ALA A 901 50.36 -6.99 32.21
C ALA A 901 50.80 -5.71 32.96
N ALA A 902 50.09 -4.60 32.77
CA ALA A 902 50.40 -3.31 33.40
C ALA A 902 49.94 -3.19 34.87
N ARG A 903 49.31 -4.22 35.47
CA ARG A 903 48.86 -4.22 36.87
C ARG A 903 49.31 -5.48 37.64
N GLY A 904 50.59 -5.53 38.02
CA GLY A 904 51.06 -6.29 39.19
C GLY A 904 51.49 -7.76 39.00
N SER A 905 52.82 -7.94 38.94
CA SER A 905 53.65 -9.08 39.42
C SER A 905 53.07 -10.50 39.43
N PHE A 906 53.41 -11.28 38.39
CA PHE A 906 53.45 -12.75 38.43
C PHE A 906 54.68 -13.27 37.67
N ASP A 907 55.26 -14.35 38.19
CA ASP A 907 56.52 -14.95 37.76
C ASP A 907 56.45 -15.52 36.33
N ALA A 908 57.59 -15.53 35.62
CA ALA A 908 57.64 -15.62 34.15
C ALA A 908 56.98 -16.87 33.54
N SER A 909 56.99 -18.01 34.23
CA SER A 909 56.36 -19.26 33.76
C SER A 909 54.86 -19.40 34.10
N ALA A 910 54.35 -18.56 35.01
CA ALA A 910 52.93 -18.41 35.31
C ALA A 910 52.30 -17.28 34.49
N SER A 911 53.08 -16.29 34.06
CA SER A 911 52.65 -15.20 33.19
C SER A 911 52.26 -15.67 31.78
N GLU A 912 52.98 -16.63 31.20
CA GLU A 912 52.60 -17.25 29.93
C GLU A 912 51.30 -18.02 30.04
N ARG A 913 51.05 -18.69 31.18
CA ARG A 913 49.78 -19.39 31.42
C ARG A 913 48.66 -18.42 31.75
N ALA A 914 48.86 -17.39 32.55
CA ALA A 914 47.83 -16.40 32.86
C ALA A 914 47.44 -15.57 31.62
N VAL A 915 48.42 -15.20 30.79
CA VAL A 915 48.20 -14.54 29.50
C VAL A 915 47.57 -15.50 28.50
N ALA A 916 47.99 -16.77 28.45
CA ALA A 916 47.33 -17.79 27.63
C ALA A 916 45.88 -18.02 28.09
N TRP A 917 45.59 -18.13 29.38
CA TRP A 917 44.23 -18.34 29.89
C TRP A 917 43.33 -17.10 29.72
N ALA A 918 43.88 -15.88 29.85
CA ALA A 918 43.17 -14.64 29.55
C ALA A 918 42.94 -14.45 28.05
N MET A 919 43.94 -14.77 27.21
CA MET A 919 43.81 -14.81 25.75
C MET A 919 42.81 -15.87 25.30
N THR A 920 42.81 -17.05 25.92
CA THR A 920 41.84 -18.12 25.66
C THR A 920 40.45 -17.69 26.12
N MET A 921 40.29 -17.02 27.27
CA MET A 921 38.98 -16.49 27.70
C MET A 921 38.44 -15.40 26.76
N VAL A 922 39.30 -14.49 26.29
CA VAL A 922 38.93 -13.39 25.38
C VAL A 922 38.65 -13.92 23.98
N CYS A 923 39.46 -14.85 23.49
CA CYS A 923 39.19 -15.57 22.25
C CYS A 923 37.89 -16.36 22.35
N VAL A 924 37.63 -17.10 23.44
CA VAL A 924 36.38 -17.85 23.65
C VAL A 924 35.17 -16.92 23.80
N LEU A 925 35.30 -15.74 24.43
CA LEU A 925 34.22 -14.73 24.51
C LEU A 925 33.85 -14.15 23.12
N MET A 926 34.83 -13.98 22.23
CA MET A 926 34.62 -13.53 20.86
C MET A 926 34.17 -14.68 19.93
N PHE A 927 34.55 -15.91 20.27
CA PHE A 927 34.27 -17.12 19.48
C PHE A 927 32.90 -17.73 19.82
N CYS A 928 32.36 -17.53 21.03
CA CYS A 928 31.09 -18.11 21.48
C CYS A 928 29.87 -17.65 20.63
N PRO A 929 29.68 -16.36 20.31
CA PRO A 929 28.63 -15.93 19.38
C PRO A 929 28.84 -16.50 17.97
N LEU A 930 30.10 -16.69 17.57
CA LEU A 930 30.48 -17.22 16.26
C LEU A 930 30.19 -18.73 16.16
N VAL A 931 30.46 -19.51 17.20
CA VAL A 931 30.13 -20.95 17.28
C VAL A 931 28.62 -21.14 17.24
N GLU A 932 27.85 -20.34 17.97
CA GLU A 932 26.40 -20.44 17.95
C GLU A 932 25.80 -20.06 16.59
N THR A 933 26.23 -18.95 16.01
CA THR A 933 25.65 -18.42 14.77
C THR A 933 26.19 -19.07 13.50
N VAL A 934 27.43 -19.55 13.51
CA VAL A 934 28.10 -20.08 12.30
C VAL A 934 28.21 -21.60 12.33
N TRP A 935 28.36 -22.24 13.49
CA TRP A 935 28.48 -23.70 13.58
C TRP A 935 27.18 -24.36 14.01
N MET A 936 26.60 -24.00 15.15
CA MET A 936 25.39 -24.66 15.65
C MET A 936 24.17 -24.42 14.75
N GLU A 937 23.93 -23.17 14.33
CA GLU A 937 22.83 -22.89 13.38
C GLU A 937 23.07 -23.57 12.03
N ARG A 938 24.32 -23.67 11.56
CA ARG A 938 24.69 -24.35 10.31
C ARG A 938 24.47 -25.86 10.40
N ASP A 939 24.79 -26.46 11.54
CA ASP A 939 24.56 -27.88 11.80
C ASP A 939 23.06 -28.18 11.92
N GLU A 940 22.29 -27.30 12.57
CA GLU A 940 20.82 -27.38 12.64
C GLU A 940 20.17 -27.26 11.25
N VAL A 941 20.73 -26.41 10.38
CA VAL A 941 20.35 -26.41 8.96
C VAL A 941 20.64 -27.79 8.36
N MET A 942 21.86 -28.29 8.45
CA MET A 942 22.25 -29.56 7.81
C MET A 942 21.41 -30.75 8.29
N VAL A 943 21.14 -30.85 9.59
CA VAL A 943 20.31 -31.90 10.21
C VAL A 943 18.87 -31.84 9.68
N ARG A 944 18.22 -30.67 9.74
CA ARG A 944 16.84 -30.47 9.26
C ARG A 944 16.68 -30.83 7.78
N ARG A 945 17.73 -30.59 7.01
CA ARG A 945 17.76 -30.82 5.58
C ARG A 945 18.06 -32.28 5.25
N ALA A 946 18.93 -32.94 6.03
CA ALA A 946 19.19 -34.37 5.95
C ALA A 946 17.94 -35.19 6.31
N THR A 947 17.18 -34.80 7.34
CA THR A 947 15.92 -35.45 7.71
C THR A 947 14.81 -35.21 6.67
N ALA A 948 14.75 -34.02 6.05
CA ALA A 948 13.85 -33.74 4.92
C ALA A 948 14.19 -34.57 3.66
N ALA A 949 15.49 -34.75 3.37
CA ALA A 949 15.95 -35.61 2.28
C ALA A 949 15.66 -37.09 2.57
N ALA A 950 15.86 -37.55 3.81
CA ALA A 950 15.54 -38.91 4.23
C ALA A 950 14.03 -39.21 4.18
N THR A 951 13.17 -38.27 4.58
CA THR A 951 11.71 -38.41 4.47
C THR A 951 11.20 -38.35 3.02
N ALA A 952 11.82 -37.54 2.16
CA ALA A 952 11.56 -37.54 0.72
C ALA A 952 12.10 -38.78 0.00
N ALA A 953 13.07 -39.49 0.59
CA ALA A 953 13.56 -40.78 0.13
C ALA A 953 12.70 -41.94 0.67
N ALA A 954 12.12 -41.82 1.86
CA ALA A 954 11.25 -42.81 2.49
C ALA A 954 9.82 -42.86 1.92
N THR A 955 9.42 -41.87 1.10
CA THR A 955 8.16 -41.91 0.34
C THR A 955 8.38 -42.69 -0.96
N GLU A 956 8.50 -44.01 -0.83
CA GLU A 956 8.46 -44.95 -1.94
C GLU A 956 7.05 -44.96 -2.55
N ASP A 957 6.87 -44.26 -3.67
CA ASP A 957 6.51 -44.95 -4.91
C ASP A 957 6.58 -44.03 -6.14
N GLY A 958 7.33 -44.47 -7.16
CA GLY A 958 7.11 -44.07 -8.56
C GLY A 958 7.90 -42.90 -9.18
N ALA A 959 8.88 -42.25 -8.53
CA ALA A 959 9.64 -41.15 -9.16
C ALA A 959 11.00 -41.60 -9.77
N MET A 960 11.37 -41.05 -10.93
CA MET A 960 12.61 -41.39 -11.67
C MET A 960 13.70 -40.33 -11.49
N GLU A 961 14.93 -40.73 -11.17
CA GLU A 961 16.09 -39.83 -11.02
C GLU A 961 17.05 -39.93 -12.21
N THR A 962 17.41 -38.80 -12.81
CA THR A 962 18.39 -38.72 -13.90
C THR A 962 19.49 -37.72 -13.56
N ARG A 963 20.75 -38.12 -13.73
CA ARG A 963 21.93 -37.28 -13.54
C ARG A 963 22.60 -36.99 -14.89
N PHE A 964 22.90 -35.73 -15.17
CA PHE A 964 23.47 -35.33 -16.46
C PHE A 964 24.20 -34.00 -16.41
N GLU A 965 25.13 -33.79 -17.33
CA GLU A 965 25.87 -32.54 -17.43
C GLU A 965 25.34 -31.62 -18.53
N PHE A 966 25.48 -30.31 -18.33
CA PHE A 966 25.15 -29.30 -19.31
C PHE A 966 26.09 -28.08 -19.22
N SER A 967 26.26 -27.38 -20.33
CA SER A 967 27.10 -26.18 -20.42
C SER A 967 26.26 -24.92 -20.59
N ALA A 968 26.66 -23.84 -19.92
CA ALA A 968 26.12 -22.51 -20.11
C ALA A 968 26.70 -21.79 -21.35
N ASP A 969 27.69 -22.39 -22.03
CA ASP A 969 28.24 -21.88 -23.29
C ASP A 969 27.37 -22.29 -24.48
N ALA A 970 26.95 -21.29 -25.27
CA ALA A 970 26.09 -21.50 -26.44
C ALA A 970 26.76 -22.29 -27.56
N VAL A 971 28.07 -22.15 -27.77
CA VAL A 971 28.80 -22.84 -28.84
C VAL A 971 28.99 -24.32 -28.50
N VAL A 972 29.34 -24.60 -27.24
CA VAL A 972 29.48 -25.97 -26.73
C VAL A 972 28.13 -26.70 -26.78
N THR A 973 27.07 -26.06 -26.30
CA THR A 973 25.72 -26.65 -26.31
C THR A 973 25.18 -26.84 -27.73
N ALA A 974 25.41 -25.92 -28.66
CA ALA A 974 25.02 -26.08 -30.06
C ALA A 974 25.76 -27.25 -30.75
N THR A 975 27.02 -27.49 -30.38
CA THR A 975 27.79 -28.64 -30.91
C THR A 975 27.24 -29.95 -30.37
N ARG A 976 26.92 -30.02 -29.07
CA ARG A 976 26.32 -31.19 -28.43
C ARG A 976 24.86 -31.44 -28.86
N ALA A 977 24.16 -30.40 -29.33
CA ALA A 977 22.80 -30.49 -29.83
C ALA A 977 22.68 -31.22 -31.19
N ARG A 978 23.79 -31.39 -31.93
CA ARG A 978 23.80 -32.10 -33.23
C ARG A 978 23.67 -33.62 -33.11
N VAL A 979 23.76 -34.16 -31.90
CA VAL A 979 23.50 -35.59 -31.65
C VAL A 979 22.02 -35.86 -31.92
N GLY A 980 21.74 -36.83 -32.78
CA GLY A 980 20.37 -37.20 -33.14
C GLY A 980 19.58 -37.76 -31.95
N VAL A 981 18.27 -37.58 -31.96
CA VAL A 981 17.35 -38.15 -30.96
C VAL A 981 16.69 -39.39 -31.56
N ASP A 982 16.63 -40.48 -30.81
CA ASP A 982 15.96 -41.71 -31.24
C ASP A 982 14.47 -41.46 -31.50
N PRO A 983 13.89 -42.00 -32.59
CA PRO A 983 12.52 -41.68 -33.01
C PRO A 983 11.42 -42.10 -32.01
N GLY A 984 11.73 -42.94 -31.02
CA GLY A 984 10.81 -43.35 -29.96
C GLY A 984 10.84 -42.48 -28.69
N ARG A 985 11.71 -41.46 -28.61
CA ARG A 985 11.89 -40.64 -27.41
C ARG A 985 11.45 -39.20 -27.62
N VAL A 986 10.61 -38.71 -26.71
CA VAL A 986 10.05 -37.35 -26.75
C VAL A 986 11.00 -36.38 -26.05
N ARG A 987 11.23 -35.20 -26.65
CA ARG A 987 12.01 -34.12 -26.02
C ARG A 987 11.21 -33.48 -24.89
N CYS A 988 11.77 -33.44 -23.68
CA CYS A 988 11.05 -33.06 -22.48
C CYS A 988 11.58 -31.79 -21.82
N PHE A 989 10.65 -30.93 -21.42
CA PHE A 989 10.88 -29.78 -20.56
C PHE A 989 10.44 -30.11 -19.12
N THR A 990 11.21 -29.65 -18.12
CA THR A 990 10.92 -29.93 -16.70
C THR A 990 10.25 -28.74 -16.03
N LEU A 991 9.09 -28.96 -15.41
CA LEU A 991 8.28 -27.93 -14.75
C LEU A 991 8.25 -28.12 -13.23
N GLY A 992 8.36 -27.03 -12.49
CA GLY A 992 8.27 -27.03 -11.02
C GLY A 992 6.84 -27.18 -10.48
N ARG A 993 5.83 -27.10 -11.36
CA ARG A 993 4.43 -27.43 -11.10
C ARG A 993 3.93 -28.27 -12.27
N ALA A 994 3.16 -29.31 -12.02
CA ALA A 994 2.49 -30.06 -13.09
C ALA A 994 1.71 -29.11 -14.01
N LEU A 995 1.67 -29.44 -15.29
CA LEU A 995 0.86 -28.73 -16.28
C LEU A 995 -0.50 -29.41 -16.34
N ASP A 996 -1.59 -28.65 -16.27
CA ASP A 996 -2.94 -29.20 -16.30
C ASP A 996 -3.44 -29.32 -17.77
N ALA A 997 -4.49 -30.12 -18.02
CA ALA A 997 -5.07 -30.25 -19.35
C ALA A 997 -5.72 -28.92 -19.80
N GLY A 998 -5.43 -28.46 -21.02
CA GLY A 998 -5.89 -27.18 -21.55
C GLY A 998 -5.23 -25.94 -20.91
N GLU A 999 -4.28 -26.11 -19.98
CA GLU A 999 -3.60 -24.98 -19.34
C GLU A 999 -2.58 -24.37 -20.31
N GLU A 1000 -2.78 -23.10 -20.68
CA GLU A 1000 -1.78 -22.32 -21.43
C GLU A 1000 -0.74 -21.72 -20.46
N ARG A 1001 0.53 -22.07 -20.66
CA ARG A 1001 1.65 -21.62 -19.82
C ARG A 1001 2.72 -20.92 -20.65
N ARG A 1002 3.15 -19.75 -20.18
CA ARG A 1002 4.24 -18.96 -20.80
C ARG A 1002 5.60 -19.37 -20.23
N LEU A 1003 6.51 -19.80 -21.09
CA LEU A 1003 7.90 -20.11 -20.80
C LEU A 1003 8.82 -19.01 -21.34
N ASN A 1004 9.69 -18.47 -20.48
CA ASN A 1004 10.72 -17.51 -20.84
C ASN A 1004 12.08 -18.22 -20.91
N LEU A 1005 12.50 -18.60 -22.10
CA LEU A 1005 13.67 -19.44 -22.34
C LEU A 1005 14.85 -18.61 -22.86
N PHE A 1006 16.02 -18.81 -22.28
CA PHE A 1006 17.25 -18.10 -22.64
C PHE A 1006 18.53 -18.89 -22.38
N GLU A 1007 18.48 -19.97 -21.59
CA GLU A 1007 19.65 -20.83 -21.42
C GLU A 1007 19.90 -21.60 -22.72
N PRO A 1008 21.16 -21.74 -23.17
CA PRO A 1008 21.46 -22.40 -24.45
C PRO A 1008 20.85 -23.79 -24.61
N ARG A 1009 20.72 -24.58 -23.54
CA ARG A 1009 20.09 -25.91 -23.57
C ARG A 1009 18.60 -25.87 -23.93
N TRP A 1010 17.86 -24.86 -23.46
CA TRP A 1010 16.44 -24.74 -23.74
C TRP A 1010 16.20 -24.16 -25.12
N LEU A 1011 17.09 -23.29 -25.59
CA LEU A 1011 17.09 -22.81 -26.98
C LEU A 1011 17.38 -23.98 -27.94
N ALA A 1012 18.39 -24.80 -27.64
CA ALA A 1012 18.72 -25.99 -28.42
C ALA A 1012 17.59 -27.04 -28.43
N LEU A 1013 16.90 -27.24 -27.31
CA LEU A 1013 15.69 -28.09 -27.25
C LEU A 1013 14.61 -27.58 -28.20
N MET A 1014 14.31 -26.27 -28.16
CA MET A 1014 13.26 -25.66 -28.99
C MET A 1014 13.64 -25.67 -30.48
N ASP A 1015 14.90 -25.39 -30.82
CA ASP A 1015 15.37 -25.46 -32.21
C ASP A 1015 15.26 -26.90 -32.76
N GLY A 1016 15.63 -27.92 -31.97
CA GLY A 1016 15.49 -29.32 -32.38
C GLY A 1016 14.03 -29.79 -32.53
N ILE A 1017 13.10 -29.20 -31.78
CA ILE A 1017 11.65 -29.44 -31.95
C ILE A 1017 11.12 -28.72 -33.20
N ALA A 1018 11.61 -27.51 -33.47
CA ALA A 1018 11.29 -26.76 -34.69
C ALA A 1018 11.72 -27.55 -35.94
N GLU A 1019 12.95 -28.06 -35.95
CA GLU A 1019 13.51 -28.84 -37.06
C GLU A 1019 12.70 -30.13 -37.32
N ALA A 1020 12.31 -30.85 -36.26
CA ALA A 1020 11.47 -32.04 -36.37
C ALA A 1020 10.06 -31.72 -36.90
N ASN A 1021 9.55 -30.50 -36.68
CA ASN A 1021 8.24 -30.02 -37.12
C ASN A 1021 8.32 -29.18 -38.41
N GLY A 1022 9.28 -29.46 -39.30
CA GLY A 1022 9.39 -28.80 -40.61
C GLY A 1022 9.87 -27.35 -40.57
N GLY A 1023 10.54 -26.93 -39.49
CA GLY A 1023 11.13 -25.60 -39.30
C GLY A 1023 10.25 -24.60 -38.53
N SER A 1024 9.04 -24.98 -38.13
CA SER A 1024 8.14 -24.13 -37.33
C SER A 1024 7.97 -24.66 -35.91
N LEU A 1025 8.16 -23.78 -34.92
CA LEU A 1025 7.85 -24.08 -33.52
C LEU A 1025 6.35 -24.06 -33.23
N VAL A 1026 5.56 -23.24 -33.93
CA VAL A 1026 4.11 -23.15 -33.70
C VAL A 1026 3.45 -24.43 -34.22
N GLY A 1027 2.68 -25.07 -33.36
CA GLY A 1027 2.06 -26.38 -33.60
C GLY A 1027 2.92 -27.58 -33.23
N ALA A 1028 4.17 -27.38 -32.80
CA ALA A 1028 5.05 -28.48 -32.42
C ALA A 1028 4.67 -29.05 -31.03
N GLU A 1029 4.90 -30.35 -30.83
CA GLU A 1029 4.64 -31.04 -29.56
C GLU A 1029 5.92 -31.26 -28.76
N LEU A 1030 5.83 -31.12 -27.45
CA LEU A 1030 6.90 -31.42 -26.50
C LEU A 1030 6.38 -32.11 -25.24
N GLY A 1031 7.23 -32.90 -24.58
CA GLY A 1031 6.91 -33.49 -23.29
C GLY A 1031 7.10 -32.49 -22.16
N CYS A 1032 6.19 -32.45 -21.18
CA CYS A 1032 6.32 -31.69 -19.95
C CYS A 1032 6.34 -32.66 -18.76
N LEU A 1033 7.49 -32.77 -18.10
CA LEU A 1033 7.70 -33.59 -16.91
C LEU A 1033 7.56 -32.74 -15.65
N HIS A 1034 6.83 -33.23 -14.65
CA HIS A 1034 6.85 -32.60 -13.33
C HIS A 1034 8.12 -33.00 -12.58
N ALA A 1035 8.96 -32.02 -12.24
CA ALA A 1035 10.18 -32.27 -11.48
C ALA A 1035 9.93 -32.01 -9.99
N ARG A 1036 9.83 -33.08 -9.19
CA ARG A 1036 9.76 -32.99 -7.72
C ARG A 1036 11.03 -32.41 -7.12
N TYR A 1037 12.17 -32.69 -7.74
CA TYR A 1037 13.48 -32.21 -7.29
C TYR A 1037 14.40 -31.87 -8.46
N ARG A 1038 15.08 -30.73 -8.36
CA ARG A 1038 16.10 -30.29 -9.32
C ARG A 1038 17.30 -29.73 -8.56
N HIS A 1039 18.47 -30.24 -8.89
CA HIS A 1039 19.72 -29.85 -8.26
C HIS A 1039 20.77 -29.61 -9.34
N TYR A 1040 21.45 -28.47 -9.29
CA TYR A 1040 22.46 -28.07 -10.27
C TYR A 1040 23.73 -27.67 -9.52
N VAL A 1041 24.84 -28.33 -9.84
CA VAL A 1041 26.15 -28.15 -9.19
C VAL A 1041 27.17 -27.73 -10.24
N PRO A 1042 28.01 -26.70 -10.01
CA PRO A 1042 29.19 -26.46 -10.82
C PRO A 1042 30.11 -27.69 -10.79
N SER A 1043 30.59 -28.16 -11.93
CA SER A 1043 31.33 -29.43 -12.01
C SER A 1043 32.64 -29.44 -11.19
N ASP A 1044 33.12 -28.26 -10.82
CA ASP A 1044 34.28 -27.96 -9.99
C ASP A 1044 34.21 -28.55 -8.57
N VAL A 1045 33.01 -28.88 -8.08
CA VAL A 1045 32.79 -29.43 -6.73
C VAL A 1045 32.93 -30.96 -6.70
N ILE A 1046 32.77 -31.64 -7.85
CA ILE A 1046 32.72 -33.11 -7.93
C ILE A 1046 34.09 -33.70 -8.32
N ASP A 1047 34.87 -33.01 -9.15
CA ASP A 1047 36.18 -33.48 -9.64
C ASP A 1047 37.35 -33.26 -8.66
N ALA A 1048 37.10 -32.69 -7.47
CA ALA A 1048 38.13 -32.49 -6.44
C ALA A 1048 38.45 -33.77 -5.62
N VAL A 1049 37.84 -34.91 -5.95
CA VAL A 1049 38.12 -36.21 -5.32
C VAL A 1049 38.62 -37.19 -6.38
N GLY A 1050 39.87 -36.98 -6.81
CA GLY A 1050 40.67 -37.93 -7.58
C GLY A 1050 41.97 -38.24 -6.84
N GLU A 1051 42.44 -39.48 -6.91
CA GLU A 1051 43.41 -40.10 -5.99
C GLU A 1051 44.83 -39.51 -5.94
N GLU A 1052 45.21 -38.53 -6.76
CA GLU A 1052 46.58 -37.98 -6.73
C GLU A 1052 46.56 -36.47 -6.94
N GLY A 1053 46.99 -35.73 -5.92
CA GLY A 1053 46.84 -34.28 -5.79
C GLY A 1053 47.70 -33.43 -6.74
N GLU A 1054 47.29 -33.30 -8.00
CA GLU A 1054 47.74 -32.24 -8.89
C GLU A 1054 46.57 -31.33 -9.34
N ALA A 1055 46.68 -30.04 -9.02
CA ALA A 1055 45.73 -29.02 -9.45
C ALA A 1055 45.85 -28.75 -10.97
N ARG A 1056 44.89 -29.22 -11.76
CA ARG A 1056 44.75 -28.86 -13.19
C ARG A 1056 44.38 -27.38 -13.34
N ARG A 1057 45.08 -26.66 -14.22
CA ARG A 1057 45.03 -25.19 -14.39
C ARG A 1057 43.94 -24.63 -15.32
N ASP A 1058 43.06 -25.45 -15.88
CA ASP A 1058 42.01 -24.97 -16.79
C ASP A 1058 40.62 -25.29 -16.23
N VAL A 1059 40.02 -24.32 -15.51
CA VAL A 1059 38.69 -24.44 -14.90
C VAL A 1059 37.65 -23.84 -15.85
N ASP A 1060 36.78 -24.69 -16.41
CA ASP A 1060 35.64 -24.25 -17.24
C ASP A 1060 34.42 -23.92 -16.37
N LEU A 1061 34.34 -22.65 -15.94
CA LEU A 1061 33.27 -22.07 -15.11
C LEU A 1061 31.84 -22.22 -15.71
N ASN A 1062 31.72 -22.66 -16.97
CA ASN A 1062 30.43 -22.82 -17.65
C ASN A 1062 29.88 -24.24 -17.59
N ARG A 1063 30.60 -25.24 -17.03
CA ARG A 1063 30.16 -26.64 -16.94
C ARG A 1063 29.40 -26.91 -15.64
N ARG A 1064 28.23 -27.56 -15.73
CA ARG A 1064 27.37 -27.87 -14.59
C ARG A 1064 26.82 -29.29 -14.66
N THR A 1065 26.69 -29.93 -13.50
CA THR A 1065 26.06 -31.24 -13.31
C THR A 1065 24.66 -31.06 -12.72
N ALA A 1066 23.66 -31.67 -13.33
CA ALA A 1066 22.28 -31.68 -12.91
C ALA A 1066 21.88 -33.05 -12.33
N VAL A 1067 21.16 -33.06 -11.21
CA VAL A 1067 20.42 -34.22 -10.70
C VAL A 1067 18.96 -33.81 -10.66
N VAL A 1068 18.10 -34.50 -11.42
CA VAL A 1068 16.68 -34.16 -11.53
C VAL A 1068 15.85 -35.41 -11.24
N ARG A 1069 14.90 -35.29 -10.32
CA ARG A 1069 13.90 -36.35 -10.04
C ARG A 1069 12.54 -35.91 -10.56
N VAL A 1070 11.97 -36.71 -11.47
CA VAL A 1070 10.71 -36.45 -12.17
C VAL A 1070 9.67 -37.52 -11.85
N ASP A 1071 8.40 -37.16 -11.96
CA ASP A 1071 7.31 -38.12 -11.85
C ASP A 1071 7.29 -39.10 -13.03
N ARG A 1072 6.67 -40.26 -12.81
CA ARG A 1072 6.38 -41.27 -13.84
C ARG A 1072 5.36 -40.82 -14.89
N THR A 1073 4.78 -39.65 -14.77
CA THR A 1073 3.80 -39.13 -15.73
C THR A 1073 4.35 -37.91 -16.47
N MET A 1074 4.02 -37.83 -17.75
CA MET A 1074 4.42 -36.73 -18.64
C MET A 1074 3.21 -36.23 -19.41
N ARG A 1075 2.99 -34.91 -19.43
CA ARG A 1075 1.96 -34.30 -20.28
C ARG A 1075 2.56 -33.89 -21.61
N ARG A 1076 1.96 -34.30 -22.74
CA ARG A 1076 2.32 -33.75 -24.05
C ARG A 1076 1.72 -32.37 -24.18
N ALA A 1077 2.54 -31.36 -24.42
CA ALA A 1077 2.13 -29.98 -24.58
C ALA A 1077 2.34 -29.53 -26.03
N ARG A 1078 1.41 -28.74 -26.55
CA ARG A 1078 1.50 -28.13 -27.89
C ARG A 1078 1.96 -26.68 -27.78
N VAL A 1079 2.89 -26.28 -28.63
CA VAL A 1079 3.31 -24.88 -28.72
C VAL A 1079 2.27 -24.07 -29.50
N VAL A 1080 1.57 -23.16 -28.83
CA VAL A 1080 0.50 -22.32 -29.40
C VAL A 1080 1.06 -21.04 -30.00
N ARG A 1081 2.06 -20.42 -29.35
CA ARG A 1081 2.64 -19.15 -29.79
C ARG A 1081 4.11 -19.07 -29.45
N VAL A 1082 4.89 -18.40 -30.31
CA VAL A 1082 6.30 -18.08 -30.04
C VAL A 1082 6.59 -16.62 -30.37
N ARG A 1083 7.39 -15.97 -29.52
CA ARG A 1083 7.96 -14.64 -29.77
C ARG A 1083 9.46 -14.67 -29.50
N GLU A 1084 10.25 -14.37 -30.53
CA GLU A 1084 11.70 -14.26 -30.41
C GLU A 1084 12.13 -12.83 -30.09
N GLY A 1085 13.14 -12.70 -29.23
CA GLY A 1085 13.71 -11.41 -28.82
C GLY A 1085 15.16 -11.53 -28.38
N ALA A 1086 15.71 -10.42 -27.90
CA ALA A 1086 17.07 -10.35 -27.38
C ALA A 1086 17.09 -9.87 -25.93
N ARG A 1087 18.03 -10.39 -25.13
CA ARG A 1087 18.22 -9.94 -23.74
C ARG A 1087 18.66 -8.47 -23.70
N PRO A 1088 18.10 -7.63 -22.79
CA PRO A 1088 18.42 -6.20 -22.74
C PRO A 1088 19.89 -5.88 -22.48
N VAL A 1089 20.61 -6.75 -21.74
CA VAL A 1089 21.98 -6.52 -21.29
C VAL A 1089 23.00 -7.26 -22.15
N THR A 1090 22.78 -8.55 -22.42
CA THR A 1090 23.75 -9.39 -23.14
C THR A 1090 23.50 -9.47 -24.63
N LYS A 1091 22.37 -8.93 -25.14
CA LYS A 1091 21.86 -9.11 -26.51
C LYS A 1091 21.71 -10.57 -26.98
N ALA A 1092 21.89 -11.55 -26.09
CA ALA A 1092 21.75 -12.96 -26.39
C ALA A 1092 20.28 -13.31 -26.71
N ARG A 1093 20.09 -14.31 -27.58
CA ARG A 1093 18.78 -14.81 -28.05
C ARG A 1093 17.89 -15.21 -26.86
N LYS A 1094 16.62 -14.84 -26.93
CA LYS A 1094 15.57 -15.16 -25.94
C LYS A 1094 14.32 -15.61 -26.70
N LEU A 1095 13.72 -16.71 -26.25
CA LEU A 1095 12.44 -17.20 -26.76
C LEU A 1095 11.37 -17.10 -25.68
N GLU A 1096 10.22 -16.54 -26.03
CA GLU A 1096 9.00 -16.60 -25.24
C GLU A 1096 8.05 -17.59 -25.93
N VAL A 1097 7.75 -18.70 -25.27
CA VAL A 1097 6.99 -19.81 -25.84
C VAL A 1097 5.74 -20.02 -24.99
N TRP A 1098 4.58 -20.09 -25.62
CA TRP A 1098 3.31 -20.44 -24.98
C TRP A 1098 2.99 -21.90 -25.34
N ILE A 1099 2.83 -22.72 -24.30
CA ILE A 1099 2.53 -24.13 -24.41
C ILE A 1099 1.15 -24.40 -23.81
N GLU A 1100 0.38 -25.28 -24.43
CA GLU A 1100 -0.92 -25.74 -23.92
C GLU A 1100 -0.84 -27.21 -23.55
N GLY A 1101 -1.31 -27.58 -22.36
CA GLY A 1101 -1.28 -28.96 -21.87
C GLY A 1101 -2.27 -29.86 -22.61
N GLY A 1102 -1.79 -30.94 -23.22
CA GLY A 1102 -2.60 -31.98 -23.87
C GLY A 1102 -2.72 -33.24 -23.02
N GLU A 1103 -2.61 -34.39 -23.68
CA GLU A 1103 -2.80 -35.72 -23.09
C GLU A 1103 -1.66 -36.14 -22.14
N LEU A 1104 -2.01 -36.96 -21.14
CA LEU A 1104 -1.10 -37.46 -20.11
C LEU A 1104 -0.63 -38.87 -20.48
N TYR A 1105 0.67 -39.13 -20.36
CA TYR A 1105 1.30 -40.42 -20.69
C TYR A 1105 2.11 -40.94 -19.50
N ASP A 1106 2.17 -42.26 -19.39
CA ASP A 1106 3.09 -42.94 -18.48
C ASP A 1106 4.50 -43.00 -19.09
N VAL A 1107 5.50 -42.74 -18.27
CA VAL A 1107 6.91 -42.65 -18.64
C VAL A 1107 7.61 -43.93 -18.22
N ARG A 1108 8.16 -44.65 -19.19
CA ARG A 1108 8.90 -45.91 -18.98
C ARG A 1108 10.34 -45.68 -18.60
N ASP A 1109 10.97 -44.68 -19.23
CA ASP A 1109 12.38 -44.34 -19.03
C ASP A 1109 12.65 -42.85 -19.32
N VAL A 1110 13.65 -42.29 -18.64
CA VAL A 1110 14.10 -40.89 -18.82
C VAL A 1110 15.62 -40.86 -18.95
N THR A 1111 16.10 -40.40 -20.11
CA THR A 1111 17.53 -40.20 -20.37
C THR A 1111 17.83 -38.72 -20.62
N ALA A 1112 19.10 -38.35 -20.51
CA ALA A 1112 19.54 -36.99 -20.76
C ALA A 1112 20.20 -36.86 -22.14
N HIS A 1113 19.79 -35.83 -22.86
CA HIS A 1113 20.44 -35.42 -24.10
C HIS A 1113 21.79 -34.75 -23.79
N PRO A 1114 22.85 -34.95 -24.61
CA PRO A 1114 24.15 -34.31 -24.43
C PRO A 1114 24.12 -32.76 -24.38
N ALA A 1115 23.06 -32.15 -24.92
CA ALA A 1115 22.82 -30.70 -24.86
C ALA A 1115 22.24 -30.22 -23.51
N GLY A 1116 21.91 -31.13 -22.58
CA GLY A 1116 21.52 -30.78 -21.21
C GLY A 1116 20.02 -30.69 -20.91
N TYR A 1117 19.18 -31.37 -21.70
CA TYR A 1117 17.73 -31.52 -21.46
C TYR A 1117 17.32 -33.00 -21.45
N LEU A 1118 16.10 -33.32 -21.02
CA LEU A 1118 15.65 -34.72 -20.86
C LEU A 1118 14.91 -35.25 -22.08
N LEU A 1119 14.97 -36.56 -22.27
CA LEU A 1119 14.25 -37.36 -23.24
C LEU A 1119 13.44 -38.42 -22.50
N ALA A 1120 12.13 -38.50 -22.73
CA ALA A 1120 11.27 -39.52 -22.13
C ALA A 1120 10.81 -40.55 -23.16
N GLU A 1121 10.81 -41.82 -22.75
CA GLU A 1121 10.18 -42.92 -23.49
C GLU A 1121 8.80 -43.19 -22.87
N THR A 1122 7.74 -43.02 -23.66
CA THR A 1122 6.34 -43.15 -23.19
C THR A 1122 5.71 -44.48 -23.58
N GLY A 1123 4.63 -44.87 -22.88
CA GLY A 1123 3.71 -45.90 -23.38
C GLY A 1123 3.03 -45.50 -24.70
N GLU A 1124 2.42 -46.48 -25.38
CA GLU A 1124 1.73 -46.26 -26.67
C GLU A 1124 0.39 -45.53 -26.51
N ASP A 1125 -0.30 -45.73 -25.38
CA ASP A 1125 -1.63 -45.17 -25.10
C ASP A 1125 -1.60 -44.06 -24.03
N PRO A 1126 -2.42 -42.99 -24.17
CA PRO A 1126 -2.60 -41.97 -23.15
C PRO A 1126 -3.42 -42.49 -21.94
N ILE A 1127 -3.09 -42.01 -20.74
CA ILE A 1127 -3.79 -42.36 -19.50
C ILE A 1127 -5.17 -41.68 -19.49
N SER A 1128 -6.25 -42.46 -19.35
CA SER A 1128 -7.62 -41.95 -19.22
C SER A 1128 -8.08 -42.01 -17.76
N GLY A 1129 -8.18 -40.85 -17.09
CA GLY A 1129 -8.72 -40.71 -15.74
C GLY A 1129 -7.78 -40.01 -14.75
N GLU A 1130 -8.34 -39.07 -13.98
CA GLU A 1130 -7.69 -38.46 -12.81
C GLU A 1130 -7.63 -39.48 -11.66
N THR A 1131 -6.60 -39.32 -10.80
CA THR A 1131 -6.23 -40.09 -9.60
C THR A 1131 -5.52 -41.44 -9.81
N ILE A 1132 -4.20 -41.44 -9.58
CA ILE A 1132 -3.45 -42.62 -9.14
C ILE A 1132 -3.56 -42.62 -7.62
N ASP A 1133 -4.30 -43.58 -7.06
CA ASP A 1133 -4.29 -43.88 -5.62
C ASP A 1133 -2.86 -44.29 -5.23
N ALA A 1134 -2.32 -43.65 -4.19
CA ALA A 1134 -1.06 -44.08 -3.58
C ALA A 1134 -1.32 -45.38 -2.82
N ASP A 1135 -0.74 -46.47 -3.29
CA ASP A 1135 -0.74 -47.78 -2.62
C ASP A 1135 0.18 -47.68 -1.40
N ASP A 1136 -0.33 -47.98 -0.20
CA ASP A 1136 0.44 -47.99 1.05
C ASP A 1136 1.35 -49.23 1.08
N GLY A 1137 2.54 -49.12 0.50
CA GLY A 1137 3.62 -50.11 0.62
C GLY A 1137 4.12 -50.27 2.07
N PRO A 1138 4.71 -51.43 2.43
CA PRO A 1138 5.18 -51.66 3.79
C PRO A 1138 6.34 -50.71 4.15
N PRO A 1139 6.44 -50.27 5.42
CA PRO A 1139 7.41 -49.27 5.82
C PRO A 1139 8.85 -49.78 5.65
N VAL A 1140 9.68 -49.00 4.95
CA VAL A 1140 11.13 -49.24 4.84
C VAL A 1140 11.77 -49.06 6.21
N GLU A 1141 12.29 -50.14 6.80
CA GLU A 1141 12.84 -50.13 8.16
C GLU A 1141 14.18 -49.38 8.29
N HIS A 1142 14.93 -49.17 7.19
CA HIS A 1142 16.24 -48.51 7.23
C HIS A 1142 16.54 -47.68 5.97
N VAL A 1143 16.95 -46.42 6.15
CA VAL A 1143 17.36 -45.49 5.08
C VAL A 1143 18.81 -45.07 5.28
N ASP A 1144 19.70 -45.45 4.36
CA ASP A 1144 21.11 -45.07 4.39
C ASP A 1144 21.31 -43.66 3.80
N CYS A 1145 21.66 -42.69 4.66
CA CYS A 1145 21.91 -41.29 4.28
C CYS A 1145 23.40 -40.95 4.41
N VAL A 1146 24.04 -40.55 3.30
CA VAL A 1146 25.46 -40.12 3.29
C VAL A 1146 25.54 -38.60 3.37
N ILE A 1147 26.02 -38.09 4.51
CA ILE A 1147 26.14 -36.65 4.77
C ILE A 1147 27.62 -36.26 4.73
N VAL A 1148 28.03 -35.48 3.73
CA VAL A 1148 29.41 -34.99 3.61
C VAL A 1148 29.52 -33.63 4.31
N THR A 1149 30.25 -33.58 5.42
CA THR A 1149 30.48 -32.36 6.20
C THR A 1149 31.96 -32.25 6.57
N GLY A 1150 32.43 -31.04 6.89
CA GLY A 1150 33.78 -30.86 7.43
C GLY A 1150 33.90 -31.50 8.81
N LEU A 1151 35.08 -32.01 9.17
CA LEU A 1151 35.32 -32.77 10.41
C LEU A 1151 34.77 -32.09 11.69
N ALA A 1152 34.80 -30.76 11.75
CA ALA A 1152 34.31 -29.97 12.87
C ALA A 1152 32.78 -30.01 13.07
N HIS A 1153 32.02 -30.39 12.03
CA HIS A 1153 30.55 -30.42 12.02
C HIS A 1153 29.99 -31.84 12.15
N ALA A 1154 30.78 -32.87 11.80
CA ALA A 1154 30.34 -34.26 11.73
C ALA A 1154 29.73 -34.76 13.05
N ASN A 1155 30.43 -34.54 14.18
CA ASN A 1155 29.96 -34.98 15.50
C ASN A 1155 28.75 -34.18 16.00
N GLY A 1156 28.66 -32.89 15.66
CA GLY A 1156 27.53 -32.03 16.01
C GLY A 1156 26.26 -32.43 15.25
N VAL A 1157 26.39 -32.73 13.97
CA VAL A 1157 25.30 -33.23 13.11
C VAL A 1157 24.86 -34.64 13.54
N LEU A 1158 25.79 -35.56 13.82
CA LEU A 1158 25.48 -36.91 14.30
C LEU A 1158 24.77 -36.93 15.66
N ALA A 1159 25.25 -36.15 16.63
CA ALA A 1159 24.63 -36.05 17.95
C ALA A 1159 23.19 -35.50 17.85
N ARG A 1160 22.97 -34.48 17.00
CA ARG A 1160 21.64 -33.91 16.77
C ARG A 1160 20.72 -34.83 15.98
N LEU A 1161 21.23 -35.57 15.00
CA LEU A 1161 20.46 -36.60 14.31
C LEU A 1161 20.07 -37.77 15.23
N SER A 1162 20.85 -38.05 16.27
CA SER A 1162 20.48 -39.07 17.26
C SER A 1162 19.44 -38.59 18.28
N GLU A 1163 19.25 -37.28 18.41
CA GLU A 1163 18.21 -36.66 19.26
C GLU A 1163 16.86 -36.52 18.53
N THR A 1164 16.88 -36.45 17.19
CA THR A 1164 15.70 -36.30 16.31
C THR A 1164 15.22 -37.64 15.77
#